data_AF-A0A921KX47-F1
#
_entry.id   AF-A0A921KX47-F1
#
_cell.length_a   1.000
_cell.length_b   1.000
_cell.length_c   1.000
_cell.angle_alpha   90.00
_cell.angle_beta   90.00
_cell.angle_gamma   90.00
#
_symmetry.space_group_name_H-M   'P 1'
#
loop_
_entity.id
_entity.type
_entity.pdbx_description
1 polymer ?
#
loop_
_entity_poly.entity_id
_entity_poly.type
_entity_poly.pdbx_seq_one_letter_code
_entity_poly.pdbx_strand_id
1 'polypeptide(L)'
;FAAFVFQMITKQTSFTFFPYIFYLFTLTLPTLLFMTGLSLLVHSVVKSMFLAITCLLGYCILNVWFLTGIFQGTFDMFALKIPNVFSQVTGHVGMFPYLLQRLAFVLAGIALVLFAVVHMKRIPGNTRAPRQAVLGGCFILLLGCVSGVLYYNDYLQDQRIRREYVELYEKTRDKYVGLNIVSQRIEYRQEEGRMKVRDSLLVENSSEDRIKEFILYLNPGLMITGLTWENRDIPYQREGQVCRVELPVGKGEQICLVMEYEGRIDDNICYLDIDNDVYYDAFWGNSLMGYGRHNALLEKDFALLTPECLWYPVSFPPVFPGKSNMANRMFTDYRLTVIAAPGYTAISQGEAFRKGDSILFENAHALSGISLCMGKYKTRTIALDSMNLDVYYFDEQSMLLRECDGDANAVSKGIQAAWDYNVSAQLIKYPFRRMKIVEVPVAFCSYLREWKEGSEFVQPGIIFRPENQCDKVFVSPLKEYVTTIKKWDKEHTEAEITENQLAMTWAMYFGMRTNNMPLSVVIKSLFTKVSVIEDKRNLFSIEPMFADFTGVITSDKYPRVNGIIQSVFEVEPFELCIEFYGQELEKERKAEQLLTCNSLREILETGDDMLMLAPILQVKGCYLKKKLYSKVPPDKLQEFMERFKLEHMFEHIPFSCFAEEMKVKLGIDLEDMIRELYDSHGIPWFYVKDIQQHKTEEGYVLSFDVWNASRNEGVISLYTAMKKDYMQFREFKSMTVEAGTCKHWEVVLSGWVDAAGISTNMAMNLPNMYLQYFKEEPEEVEITSGDRMLDSASFLPLAGEIIVDNEDAGFRVIETKSRGLLKRNAGKDREYLHMVYMSMEDFPEWKS
;
A
#
# COMPACT_ATOMS: atom_id res chain seq x y z
N PHE A 1 33.63 -13.89 -7.21
CA PHE A 1 34.90 -13.79 -6.45
C PHE A 1 35.00 -12.49 -5.65
N ALA A 2 34.93 -11.30 -6.28
CA ALA A 2 34.98 -10.03 -5.53
C ALA A 2 33.90 -9.90 -4.44
N ALA A 3 32.65 -10.27 -4.74
CA ALA A 3 31.57 -10.29 -3.76
C ALA A 3 31.82 -11.26 -2.58
N PHE A 4 32.38 -12.44 -2.87
CA PHE A 4 32.81 -13.42 -1.87
C PHE A 4 33.88 -12.86 -0.94
N VAL A 5 34.91 -12.22 -1.50
CA VAL A 5 35.98 -11.58 -0.73
C VAL A 5 35.44 -10.42 0.11
N PHE A 6 34.55 -9.61 -0.46
CA PHE A 6 33.91 -8.50 0.25
C PHE A 6 33.09 -8.98 1.45
N GLN A 7 32.21 -9.99 1.30
CA GLN A 7 31.42 -10.51 2.41
C GLN A 7 32.29 -11.11 3.53
N MET A 8 33.38 -11.81 3.17
CA MET A 8 34.34 -12.35 4.12
C MET A 8 35.06 -11.25 4.93
N ILE A 9 35.28 -10.08 4.32
CA ILE A 9 35.93 -8.94 4.97
C ILE A 9 34.93 -8.17 5.85
N THR A 10 33.71 -7.94 5.37
CA THR A 10 32.74 -7.09 6.08
C THR A 10 32.05 -7.81 7.24
N LYS A 11 31.91 -9.15 7.20
CA LYS A 11 31.22 -9.96 8.23
C LYS A 11 29.81 -9.46 8.58
N GLN A 12 29.18 -8.67 7.71
CA GLN A 12 27.89 -8.04 8.00
C GLN A 12 26.72 -9.03 7.93
N THR A 13 26.88 -10.18 7.27
CA THR A 13 25.87 -11.24 7.17
C THR A 13 26.49 -12.63 7.35
N SER A 14 25.66 -13.62 7.71
CA SER A 14 26.08 -15.02 7.83
C SER A 14 26.64 -15.54 6.50
N PHE A 15 27.91 -15.95 6.51
CA PHE A 15 28.56 -16.46 5.31
C PHE A 15 28.04 -17.86 4.94
N THR A 16 27.51 -18.00 3.73
CA THR A 16 27.14 -19.29 3.14
C THR A 16 27.90 -19.49 1.85
N PHE A 17 28.63 -20.60 1.74
CA PHE A 17 29.49 -20.85 0.58
C PHE A 17 28.73 -21.33 -0.67
N PHE A 18 27.67 -22.12 -0.47
CA PHE A 18 26.93 -22.76 -1.54
C PHE A 18 26.38 -21.80 -2.61
N PRO A 19 25.73 -20.66 -2.27
CA PRO A 19 25.21 -19.72 -3.26
C PRO A 19 26.29 -19.22 -4.25
N TYR A 20 27.53 -19.04 -3.79
CA TYR A 20 28.63 -18.60 -4.66
C TYR A 20 28.99 -19.63 -5.74
N ILE A 21 29.02 -20.91 -5.37
CA ILE A 21 29.25 -22.00 -6.34
C ILE A 21 28.05 -22.10 -7.27
N PHE A 22 26.84 -22.03 -6.73
CA PHE A 22 25.62 -22.08 -7.53
C PHE A 22 25.64 -21.00 -8.62
N TYR A 23 25.77 -19.72 -8.26
CA TYR A 23 25.80 -18.63 -9.23
C TYR A 23 27.03 -18.64 -10.15
N LEU A 24 28.15 -19.28 -9.77
CA LEU A 24 29.26 -19.48 -10.70
C LEU A 24 28.80 -20.35 -11.89
N PHE A 25 28.11 -21.45 -11.62
CA PHE A 25 27.68 -22.40 -12.66
C PHE A 25 26.36 -22.03 -13.32
N THR A 26 25.45 -21.36 -12.62
CA THR A 26 24.10 -21.08 -13.13
C THR A 26 23.93 -19.64 -13.63
N LEU A 27 24.70 -18.67 -13.11
CA LEU A 27 24.59 -17.27 -13.54
C LEU A 27 25.78 -16.84 -14.40
N THR A 28 27.00 -17.04 -13.88
CA THR A 28 28.23 -16.53 -14.49
C THR A 28 28.61 -17.34 -15.73
N LEU A 29 28.66 -18.67 -15.62
CA LEU A 29 29.06 -19.55 -16.71
C LEU A 29 28.10 -19.46 -17.92
N PRO A 30 26.76 -19.48 -17.78
CA PRO A 30 25.86 -19.35 -18.93
C PRO A 30 26.02 -18.02 -19.68
N THR A 31 26.12 -16.91 -18.95
CA THR A 31 26.34 -15.59 -19.54
C THR A 31 27.68 -15.51 -20.27
N LEU A 32 28.75 -16.04 -19.67
CA LEU A 32 30.08 -16.09 -20.30
C LEU A 32 30.09 -16.96 -21.55
N LEU A 33 29.48 -18.16 -21.51
CA LEU A 33 29.39 -19.05 -22.66
C LEU A 33 28.62 -18.40 -23.81
N PHE A 34 27.48 -17.77 -23.50
CA PHE A 34 26.69 -17.06 -24.49
C PHE A 34 27.47 -15.90 -25.11
N MET A 35 28.06 -15.02 -24.30
CA MET A 35 28.84 -13.88 -24.80
C MET A 35 30.08 -14.29 -25.56
N THR A 36 30.74 -15.38 -25.16
CA THR A 36 31.89 -15.93 -25.89
C THR A 36 31.45 -16.48 -27.25
N GLY A 37 30.38 -17.28 -27.30
CA GLY A 37 29.83 -17.77 -28.55
C GLY A 37 29.40 -16.66 -29.50
N LEU A 38 28.69 -15.65 -28.96
CA LEU A 38 28.27 -14.48 -29.72
C LEU A 38 29.47 -13.68 -30.23
N SER A 39 30.47 -13.43 -29.38
CA SER A 39 31.70 -12.72 -29.75
C SER A 39 32.46 -13.43 -30.88
N LEU A 40 32.64 -14.74 -30.77
CA LEU A 40 33.30 -15.54 -31.81
C LEU A 40 32.53 -15.47 -33.13
N LEU A 41 31.20 -15.58 -33.09
CA LEU A 41 30.37 -15.50 -34.30
C LEU A 41 30.45 -14.11 -34.93
N VAL A 42 30.25 -13.05 -34.13
CA VAL A 42 30.31 -11.65 -34.60
C VAL A 42 31.68 -11.34 -35.19
N HIS A 43 32.78 -11.69 -34.51
CA HIS A 43 34.13 -11.48 -35.04
C HIS A 43 34.41 -12.29 -36.31
N SER A 44 33.81 -13.48 -36.44
CA SER A 44 33.98 -14.32 -37.64
C SER A 44 33.29 -13.74 -38.88
N VAL A 45 32.18 -13.02 -38.69
CA VAL A 45 31.40 -12.39 -39.75
C VAL A 45 31.89 -10.96 -40.02
N VAL A 46 32.11 -10.20 -38.96
CA VAL A 46 32.53 -8.79 -38.98
C VAL A 46 34.04 -8.73 -38.98
N LYS A 47 34.62 -8.50 -40.17
CA LYS A 47 36.09 -8.45 -40.36
C LYS A 47 36.78 -7.25 -39.71
N SER A 48 36.03 -6.31 -39.12
CA SER A 48 36.55 -5.14 -38.41
C SER A 48 36.40 -5.30 -36.89
N MET A 49 37.51 -5.24 -36.17
CA MET A 49 37.54 -5.37 -34.71
C MET A 49 36.73 -4.27 -34.02
N PHE A 50 36.84 -3.02 -34.47
CA PHE A 50 36.09 -1.90 -33.89
C PHE A 50 34.57 -2.09 -34.05
N LEU A 51 34.13 -2.53 -35.24
CA LEU A 51 32.71 -2.75 -35.50
C LEU A 51 32.18 -3.95 -34.69
N ALA A 52 32.96 -5.03 -34.58
CA ALA A 52 32.59 -6.18 -33.75
C ALA A 52 32.40 -5.80 -32.27
N ILE A 53 33.34 -5.03 -31.69
CA ILE A 53 33.23 -4.52 -30.31
C ILE A 53 32.00 -3.61 -30.17
N THR A 54 31.77 -2.72 -31.13
CA THR A 54 30.61 -1.81 -31.12
C THR A 54 29.28 -2.58 -31.18
N CYS A 55 29.19 -3.63 -32.00
CA CYS A 55 28.02 -4.50 -32.07
C CYS A 55 27.76 -5.24 -30.74
N LEU A 56 28.81 -5.78 -30.11
CA LEU A 56 28.68 -6.48 -28.82
C LEU A 56 28.26 -5.52 -27.70
N LEU A 57 28.85 -4.32 -27.65
CA LEU A 57 28.44 -3.29 -26.70
C LEU A 57 26.99 -2.85 -26.93
N GLY A 58 26.62 -2.66 -28.20
CA GLY A 58 25.24 -2.36 -28.61
C GLY A 58 24.26 -3.45 -28.17
N TYR A 59 24.63 -4.73 -28.28
CA TYR A 59 23.81 -5.83 -27.78
C TYR A 59 23.65 -5.79 -26.25
N CYS A 60 24.73 -5.54 -25.50
CA CYS A 60 24.65 -5.39 -24.03
C CYS A 60 23.71 -4.25 -23.63
N ILE A 61 23.80 -3.09 -24.29
CA ILE A 61 22.91 -1.96 -24.05
C ILE A 61 21.46 -2.33 -24.41
N LEU A 62 21.23 -2.91 -25.58
CA LEU A 62 19.91 -3.38 -26.00
C LEU A 62 19.33 -4.40 -25.00
N ASN A 63 20.16 -5.27 -24.46
CA ASN A 63 19.73 -6.27 -23.49
C ASN A 63 19.22 -5.61 -22.20
N VAL A 64 20.05 -4.78 -21.58
CA VAL A 64 19.73 -4.10 -20.32
C VAL A 64 18.47 -3.22 -20.45
N TRP A 65 18.35 -2.46 -21.54
CA TRP A 65 17.29 -1.47 -21.71
C TRP A 65 15.98 -2.02 -22.28
N PHE A 66 16.02 -3.07 -23.11
CA PHE A 66 14.84 -3.56 -23.83
C PHE A 66 14.60 -5.06 -23.66
N LEU A 67 15.59 -5.91 -23.95
CA LEU A 67 15.36 -7.37 -24.00
C LEU A 67 15.03 -7.98 -22.63
N THR A 68 15.48 -7.35 -21.54
CA THR A 68 15.15 -7.75 -20.16
C THR A 68 13.65 -7.76 -19.87
N GLY A 69 12.88 -6.87 -20.50
CA GLY A 69 11.42 -6.78 -20.31
C GLY A 69 10.60 -7.65 -21.27
N ILE A 70 11.22 -8.22 -22.31
CA ILE A 70 10.49 -8.95 -23.36
C ILE A 70 10.24 -10.40 -22.91
N PHE A 71 9.01 -10.88 -23.08
CA PHE A 71 8.57 -12.23 -22.68
C PHE A 71 9.02 -12.59 -21.26
N GLN A 72 8.80 -11.67 -20.31
CA GLN A 72 9.13 -11.85 -18.89
C GLN A 72 10.59 -12.28 -18.67
N GLY A 73 11.55 -11.63 -19.34
CA GLY A 73 12.96 -11.92 -19.16
C GLY A 73 13.48 -13.15 -19.90
N THR A 74 12.73 -13.72 -20.84
CA THR A 74 13.22 -14.86 -21.66
C THR A 74 14.55 -14.52 -22.35
N PHE A 75 14.73 -13.27 -22.79
CA PHE A 75 15.96 -12.78 -23.41
C PHE A 75 16.91 -12.05 -22.44
N ASP A 76 16.64 -12.11 -21.14
CA ASP A 76 17.48 -11.51 -20.11
C ASP A 76 18.73 -12.36 -19.83
N MET A 77 19.79 -12.07 -20.58
CA MET A 77 21.05 -12.78 -20.45
C MET A 77 21.67 -12.57 -19.07
N PHE A 78 21.48 -11.41 -18.45
CA PHE A 78 22.10 -11.05 -17.17
C PHE A 78 21.30 -11.49 -15.94
N ALA A 79 20.08 -12.01 -16.11
CA ALA A 79 19.16 -12.34 -15.02
C ALA A 79 18.80 -11.12 -14.16
N LEU A 80 18.67 -9.94 -14.78
CA LEU A 80 18.35 -8.71 -14.07
C LEU A 80 16.92 -8.73 -13.55
N LYS A 81 15.94 -9.20 -14.33
CA LYS A 81 14.51 -9.19 -14.00
C LYS A 81 13.93 -10.52 -13.55
N ILE A 82 14.76 -11.55 -13.45
CA ILE A 82 14.32 -12.89 -13.05
C ILE A 82 14.63 -13.10 -11.56
N PRO A 83 13.73 -13.75 -10.79
CA PRO A 83 14.00 -14.17 -9.43
C PRO A 83 15.31 -14.95 -9.33
N ASN A 84 16.24 -14.47 -8.53
CA ASN A 84 17.59 -15.04 -8.46
C ASN A 84 18.22 -14.93 -7.07
N VAL A 85 17.42 -14.92 -6.00
CA VAL A 85 17.90 -14.81 -4.61
C VAL A 85 17.65 -16.11 -3.84
N PHE A 86 18.46 -16.35 -2.80
CA PHE A 86 18.26 -17.42 -1.82
C PHE A 86 17.65 -16.86 -0.54
N SER A 87 16.54 -17.46 -0.10
CA SER A 87 16.10 -17.38 1.29
C SER A 87 16.92 -18.33 2.16
N GLN A 88 17.17 -17.93 3.40
CA GLN A 88 17.79 -18.79 4.42
C GLN A 88 16.89 -19.97 4.83
N VAL A 89 15.58 -19.88 4.59
CA VAL A 89 14.58 -20.84 5.05
C VAL A 89 14.00 -21.66 3.91
N THR A 90 13.64 -21.01 2.79
CA THR A 90 12.97 -21.67 1.65
C THR A 90 13.92 -22.00 0.50
N GLY A 91 15.16 -21.53 0.52
CA GLY A 91 16.15 -21.78 -0.53
C GLY A 91 15.99 -20.86 -1.74
N HIS A 92 16.32 -21.34 -2.94
CA HIS A 92 16.30 -20.50 -4.15
C HIS A 92 14.87 -20.20 -4.60
N VAL A 93 14.55 -18.92 -4.79
CA VAL A 93 13.23 -18.49 -5.26
C VAL A 93 13.04 -18.84 -6.73
N GLY A 94 12.03 -19.65 -7.06
CA GLY A 94 11.74 -20.02 -8.45
C GLY A 94 12.87 -20.81 -9.15
N MET A 95 13.47 -21.79 -8.47
CA MET A 95 14.62 -22.56 -8.98
C MET A 95 14.40 -23.15 -10.38
N PHE A 96 13.23 -23.76 -10.63
CA PHE A 96 12.98 -24.48 -11.87
C PHE A 96 12.90 -23.56 -13.10
N PRO A 97 12.07 -22.49 -13.12
CA PRO A 97 12.06 -21.53 -14.23
C PRO A 97 13.42 -20.86 -14.44
N TYR A 98 14.10 -20.48 -13.35
CA TYR A 98 15.43 -19.90 -13.41
C TYR A 98 16.42 -20.82 -14.15
N LEU A 99 16.50 -22.10 -13.78
CA LEU A 99 17.42 -23.04 -14.41
C LEU A 99 17.08 -23.31 -15.89
N LEU A 100 15.80 -23.38 -16.27
CA LEU A 100 15.37 -23.51 -17.66
C LEU A 100 15.85 -22.35 -18.53
N GLN A 101 15.72 -21.13 -18.00
CA GLN A 101 16.15 -19.93 -18.70
C GLN A 101 17.69 -19.90 -18.83
N ARG A 102 18.41 -20.23 -17.75
CA ARG A 102 19.89 -20.32 -17.78
C ARG A 102 20.38 -21.40 -18.74
N LEU A 103 19.70 -22.56 -18.81
CA LEU A 103 20.00 -23.63 -19.75
C LEU A 103 19.82 -23.18 -21.20
N ALA A 104 18.79 -22.37 -21.50
CA ALA A 104 18.60 -21.81 -22.83
C ALA A 104 19.82 -20.98 -23.30
N PHE A 105 20.39 -20.16 -22.41
CA PHE A 105 21.60 -19.38 -22.72
C PHE A 105 22.86 -20.23 -22.88
N VAL A 106 23.03 -21.29 -22.07
CA VAL A 106 24.13 -22.26 -22.26
C VAL A 106 24.07 -22.89 -23.65
N LEU A 107 22.90 -23.43 -24.02
CA LEU A 107 22.70 -24.10 -25.29
C LEU A 107 22.85 -23.14 -26.47
N ALA A 108 22.27 -21.94 -26.38
CA ALA A 108 22.45 -20.90 -27.39
C ALA A 108 23.93 -20.51 -27.54
N GLY A 109 24.67 -20.35 -26.44
CA GLY A 109 26.10 -20.07 -26.48
C GLY A 109 26.91 -21.15 -27.20
N ILE A 110 26.66 -22.42 -26.89
CA ILE A 110 27.32 -23.57 -27.57
C ILE A 110 26.97 -23.59 -29.06
N ALA A 111 25.71 -23.35 -29.42
CA ALA A 111 25.28 -23.27 -30.82
C ALA A 111 26.01 -22.14 -31.58
N LEU A 112 26.14 -20.96 -30.98
CA LEU A 112 26.86 -19.82 -31.56
C LEU A 112 28.35 -20.15 -31.78
N VAL A 113 28.99 -20.85 -30.83
CA VAL A 113 30.38 -21.34 -31.02
C VAL A 113 30.46 -22.27 -32.22
N LEU A 114 29.53 -23.23 -32.36
CA LEU A 114 29.51 -24.16 -33.50
C LEU A 114 29.28 -23.46 -34.85
N PHE A 115 28.47 -22.41 -34.88
CA PHE A 115 28.30 -21.59 -36.08
C PHE A 115 29.55 -20.77 -36.43
N ALA A 116 30.27 -20.26 -35.41
CA ALA A 116 31.52 -19.53 -35.62
C ALA A 116 32.61 -20.41 -36.26
N VAL A 117 32.62 -21.72 -35.95
CA VAL A 117 33.58 -22.70 -36.51
C VAL A 117 33.56 -22.73 -38.04
N VAL A 118 32.42 -22.46 -38.68
CA VAL A 118 32.29 -22.46 -40.16
C VAL A 118 33.14 -21.39 -40.82
N HIS A 119 33.32 -20.25 -40.16
CA HIS A 119 33.98 -19.07 -40.71
C HIS A 119 35.47 -18.98 -40.35
N MET A 120 35.97 -19.91 -39.53
CA MET A 120 37.38 -19.97 -39.15
C MET A 120 38.24 -20.61 -40.25
N LYS A 121 39.38 -19.98 -40.59
CA LYS A 121 40.33 -20.52 -41.59
C LYS A 121 40.89 -21.87 -41.10
N ARG A 122 40.71 -22.93 -41.89
CA ARG A 122 41.15 -24.31 -41.57
C ARG A 122 42.05 -24.90 -42.66
N ILE A 123 42.82 -25.91 -42.27
CA ILE A 123 43.66 -26.74 -43.14
C ILE A 123 42.75 -27.44 -44.16
N PRO A 124 43.02 -27.35 -45.47
CA PRO A 124 42.18 -27.95 -46.51
C PRO A 124 42.21 -29.49 -46.41
N GLY A 125 41.03 -30.13 -46.34
CA GLY A 125 40.94 -31.61 -46.37
C GLY A 125 39.66 -32.26 -45.83
N ASN A 126 38.84 -31.59 -45.00
CA ASN A 126 37.62 -32.19 -44.41
C ASN A 126 36.35 -31.37 -44.69
N THR A 127 35.62 -31.72 -45.76
CA THR A 127 34.38 -31.05 -46.17
C THR A 127 33.15 -31.40 -45.32
N ARG A 128 33.22 -32.46 -44.49
CA ARG A 128 32.10 -32.90 -43.64
C ARG A 128 32.03 -32.16 -42.30
N ALA A 129 33.18 -31.76 -41.76
CA ALA A 129 33.29 -31.07 -40.48
C ALA A 129 32.45 -29.77 -40.37
N PRO A 130 32.46 -28.83 -41.33
CA PRO A 130 31.63 -27.62 -41.22
C PRO A 130 30.13 -27.94 -41.29
N ARG A 131 29.73 -28.90 -42.14
CA ARG A 131 28.33 -29.35 -42.25
C ARG A 131 27.84 -29.99 -40.95
N GLN A 132 28.68 -30.81 -40.30
CA GLN A 132 28.38 -31.40 -39.00
C GLN A 132 28.29 -30.35 -37.90
N ALA A 133 29.15 -29.34 -37.90
CA ALA A 133 29.09 -28.23 -36.95
C ALA A 133 27.80 -27.42 -37.09
N VAL A 134 27.36 -27.12 -38.32
CA VAL A 134 26.07 -26.43 -38.57
C VAL A 134 24.89 -27.27 -38.10
N LEU A 135 24.83 -28.56 -38.49
CA LEU A 135 23.74 -29.44 -38.07
C LEU A 135 23.69 -29.60 -36.54
N GLY A 136 24.83 -29.78 -35.89
CA GLY A 136 24.95 -29.82 -34.43
C GLY A 136 24.53 -28.50 -33.79
N GLY A 137 24.96 -27.36 -34.35
CA GLY A 137 24.57 -26.03 -33.89
C GLY A 137 23.06 -25.80 -34.00
N CYS A 138 22.43 -26.17 -35.11
CA CYS A 138 20.97 -26.09 -35.29
C CYS A 138 20.22 -26.98 -34.28
N PHE A 139 20.68 -28.21 -34.05
CA PHE A 139 20.06 -29.12 -33.08
C PHE A 139 20.17 -28.58 -31.65
N ILE A 140 21.34 -28.10 -31.23
CA ILE A 140 21.55 -27.52 -29.89
C ILE A 140 20.75 -26.22 -29.73
N LEU A 141 20.69 -25.38 -30.76
CA LEU A 141 19.88 -24.17 -30.74
C LEU A 141 18.39 -24.51 -30.57
N LEU A 142 17.89 -25.56 -31.24
CA LEU A 142 16.51 -26.02 -31.09
C LEU A 142 16.22 -26.46 -29.65
N LEU A 143 17.13 -27.20 -29.00
CA LEU A 143 17.00 -27.53 -27.57
C LEU A 143 16.99 -26.27 -26.68
N GLY A 144 17.82 -25.28 -27.00
CA GLY A 144 17.81 -23.98 -26.31
C GLY A 144 16.47 -23.24 -26.47
N CYS A 145 15.91 -23.22 -27.68
CA CYS A 145 14.59 -22.66 -27.94
C CYS A 145 13.47 -23.41 -27.19
N VAL A 146 13.51 -24.74 -27.14
CA VAL A 146 12.56 -25.54 -26.35
C VAL A 146 12.65 -25.17 -24.87
N SER A 147 13.86 -25.04 -24.32
CA SER A 147 14.08 -24.62 -22.93
C SER A 147 13.50 -23.22 -22.65
N GLY A 148 13.71 -22.27 -23.56
CA GLY A 148 13.13 -20.92 -23.46
C GLY A 148 11.61 -20.88 -23.60
N VAL A 149 11.04 -21.74 -24.46
CA VAL A 149 9.58 -21.89 -24.59
C VAL A 149 8.98 -22.51 -23.34
N LEU A 150 9.62 -23.52 -22.73
CA LEU A 150 9.16 -24.11 -21.47
C LEU A 150 9.17 -23.07 -20.34
N TYR A 151 10.22 -22.25 -20.26
CA TYR A 151 10.28 -21.11 -19.32
C TYR A 151 9.11 -20.14 -19.52
N TYR A 152 8.85 -19.70 -20.75
CA TYR A 152 7.75 -18.77 -21.01
C TYR A 152 6.36 -19.40 -20.83
N ASN A 153 6.24 -20.70 -21.11
CA ASN A 153 4.98 -21.43 -20.94
C ASN A 153 4.57 -21.56 -19.47
N ASP A 154 5.53 -21.66 -18.55
CA ASP A 154 5.31 -21.63 -17.10
C ASP A 154 4.55 -20.36 -16.70
N TYR A 155 5.06 -19.19 -17.13
CA TYR A 155 4.38 -17.90 -16.94
C TYR A 155 2.99 -17.83 -17.58
N LEU A 156 2.84 -18.32 -18.83
CA LEU A 156 1.54 -18.33 -19.51
C LEU A 156 0.52 -19.23 -18.81
N GLN A 157 0.97 -20.31 -18.18
CA GLN A 157 0.12 -21.21 -17.42
C GLN A 157 -0.40 -20.53 -16.16
N ASP A 158 0.46 -19.86 -15.38
CA ASP A 158 0.04 -19.07 -14.22
C ASP A 158 -1.00 -18.01 -14.60
N GLN A 159 -0.76 -17.27 -15.70
CA GLN A 159 -1.71 -16.26 -16.18
C GLN A 159 -3.07 -16.86 -16.55
N ARG A 160 -3.08 -18.05 -17.14
CA ARG A 160 -4.33 -18.74 -17.51
C ARG A 160 -5.11 -19.14 -16.26
N ILE A 161 -4.44 -19.77 -15.30
CA ILE A 161 -5.04 -20.20 -14.03
C ILE A 161 -5.66 -19.02 -13.29
N ARG A 162 -4.91 -17.90 -13.18
CA ARG A 162 -5.40 -16.67 -12.56
C ARG A 162 -6.65 -16.13 -13.24
N ARG A 163 -6.68 -16.14 -14.58
CA ARG A 163 -7.86 -15.70 -15.35
C ARG A 163 -9.08 -16.59 -15.07
N GLU A 164 -8.89 -17.91 -15.00
CA GLU A 164 -9.96 -18.85 -14.65
C GLU A 164 -10.55 -18.55 -13.26
N TYR A 165 -9.71 -18.20 -12.28
CA TYR A 165 -10.17 -17.80 -10.95
C TYR A 165 -10.96 -16.48 -10.96
N VAL A 166 -10.50 -15.47 -11.72
CA VAL A 166 -11.24 -14.21 -11.91
C VAL A 166 -12.61 -14.47 -12.51
N GLU A 167 -12.67 -15.21 -13.63
CA GLU A 167 -13.92 -15.52 -14.32
C GLU A 167 -14.92 -16.25 -13.41
N LEU A 168 -14.44 -17.11 -12.52
CA LEU A 168 -15.31 -17.84 -11.60
C LEU A 168 -15.88 -16.94 -10.50
N TYR A 169 -15.11 -15.98 -9.98
CA TYR A 169 -15.62 -14.97 -9.05
C TYR A 169 -16.67 -14.07 -9.70
N GLU A 170 -16.47 -13.66 -10.96
CA GLU A 170 -17.46 -12.87 -11.69
C GLU A 170 -18.78 -13.63 -11.88
N LYS A 171 -18.72 -14.93 -12.24
CA LYS A 171 -19.91 -15.78 -12.41
C LYS A 171 -20.71 -16.03 -11.12
N THR A 172 -20.07 -15.85 -9.96
CA THR A 172 -20.67 -16.15 -8.64
C THR A 172 -21.07 -14.90 -7.88
N ARG A 173 -20.79 -13.70 -8.42
CA ARG A 173 -21.06 -12.39 -7.79
C ARG A 173 -22.49 -12.22 -7.29
N ASP A 174 -23.48 -12.54 -8.12
CA ASP A 174 -24.89 -12.27 -7.79
C ASP A 174 -25.53 -13.39 -6.95
N LYS A 175 -24.77 -14.41 -6.59
CA LYS A 175 -25.25 -15.59 -5.85
C LYS A 175 -24.90 -15.56 -4.36
N TYR A 176 -24.28 -14.48 -3.88
CA TYR A 176 -24.06 -14.29 -2.45
C TYR A 176 -25.37 -13.96 -1.76
N VAL A 177 -25.65 -14.70 -0.70
CA VAL A 177 -26.83 -14.50 0.14
C VAL A 177 -26.31 -14.46 1.57
N GLY A 178 -26.63 -13.38 2.30
CA GLY A 178 -26.06 -12.98 3.60
C GLY A 178 -25.83 -14.11 4.61
N LEU A 179 -24.76 -14.86 4.40
CA LEU A 179 -24.33 -15.95 5.27
C LEU A 179 -23.04 -15.51 5.96
N ASN A 180 -23.13 -15.44 7.28
CA ASN A 180 -22.07 -14.97 8.14
C ASN A 180 -21.39 -16.16 8.82
N ILE A 181 -20.05 -16.17 8.92
CA ILE A 181 -19.35 -17.14 9.77
C ILE A 181 -19.08 -16.48 11.12
N VAL A 182 -19.82 -16.90 12.15
CA VAL A 182 -19.76 -16.31 13.50
C VAL A 182 -18.55 -16.83 14.27
N SER A 183 -18.24 -18.12 14.15
CA SER A 183 -17.10 -18.74 14.83
C SER A 183 -16.47 -19.85 13.99
N GLN A 184 -15.16 -19.99 14.09
CA GLN A 184 -14.39 -21.08 13.47
C GLN A 184 -13.45 -21.74 14.47
N ARG A 185 -13.43 -23.08 14.46
CA ARG A 185 -12.50 -23.88 15.25
C ARG A 185 -11.67 -24.73 14.32
N ILE A 186 -10.43 -24.28 14.10
CA ILE A 186 -9.53 -24.83 13.11
C ILE A 186 -8.50 -25.71 13.81
N GLU A 187 -8.46 -26.99 13.46
CA GLU A 187 -7.40 -27.92 13.85
C GLU A 187 -6.46 -28.14 12.68
N TYR A 188 -5.26 -27.56 12.75
CA TYR A 188 -4.25 -27.62 11.70
C TYR A 188 -3.16 -28.63 12.03
N ARG A 189 -2.81 -29.46 11.04
CA ARG A 189 -1.60 -30.28 11.03
C ARG A 189 -0.88 -30.12 9.70
N GLN A 190 0.44 -30.11 9.76
CA GLN A 190 1.28 -30.17 8.58
C GLN A 190 1.95 -31.54 8.46
N GLU A 191 1.96 -32.09 7.24
CA GLU A 191 2.65 -33.31 6.88
C GLU A 191 3.48 -33.04 5.62
N GLU A 192 4.79 -32.86 5.81
CA GLU A 192 5.71 -32.39 4.77
C GLU A 192 5.26 -31.04 4.18
N GLY A 193 5.23 -30.89 2.86
CA GLY A 193 4.72 -29.70 2.17
C GLY A 193 3.22 -29.81 1.87
N ARG A 194 2.43 -30.34 2.80
CA ARG A 194 0.96 -30.45 2.70
C ARG A 194 0.33 -30.16 4.06
N MET A 195 -0.87 -29.58 4.03
CA MET A 195 -1.67 -29.34 5.23
C MET A 195 -2.86 -30.28 5.28
N LYS A 196 -3.29 -30.62 6.50
CA LYS A 196 -4.53 -31.31 6.83
C LYS A 196 -5.25 -30.49 7.89
N VAL A 197 -6.51 -30.19 7.63
CA VAL A 197 -7.30 -29.33 8.50
C VAL A 197 -8.68 -29.92 8.73
N ARG A 198 -9.12 -29.82 9.98
CA ARG A 198 -10.49 -30.06 10.39
C ARG A 198 -11.03 -28.75 10.97
N ASP A 199 -12.05 -28.21 10.33
CA ASP A 199 -12.61 -26.92 10.66
C ASP A 199 -14.09 -27.05 11.04
N SER A 200 -14.45 -26.50 12.20
CA SER A 200 -15.85 -26.41 12.65
C SER A 200 -16.34 -24.98 12.47
N LEU A 201 -17.31 -24.79 11.58
CA LEU A 201 -17.85 -23.50 11.16
C LEU A 201 -19.24 -23.30 11.75
N LEU A 202 -19.40 -22.30 12.62
CA LEU A 202 -20.71 -21.81 13.02
C LEU A 202 -21.15 -20.74 12.04
N VAL A 203 -22.12 -21.07 11.18
CA VAL A 203 -22.65 -20.14 10.18
C VAL A 203 -24.05 -19.67 10.55
N GLU A 204 -24.35 -18.41 10.22
CA GLU A 204 -25.60 -17.72 10.50
C GLU A 204 -26.16 -17.11 9.22
N ASN A 205 -27.47 -17.26 9.00
CA ASN A 205 -28.16 -16.52 7.95
C ASN A 205 -28.60 -15.15 8.47
N SER A 206 -27.88 -14.10 8.06
CA SER A 206 -28.17 -12.71 8.38
C SER A 206 -29.12 -12.05 7.37
N SER A 207 -29.50 -12.75 6.30
CA SER A 207 -30.47 -12.24 5.32
C SER A 207 -31.91 -12.29 5.85
N GLU A 208 -32.77 -11.44 5.28
CA GLU A 208 -34.20 -11.39 5.59
C GLU A 208 -34.96 -12.64 5.13
N ASP A 209 -34.40 -13.38 4.17
CA ASP A 209 -35.03 -14.53 3.52
C ASP A 209 -34.37 -15.86 3.91
N ARG A 210 -35.06 -16.96 3.63
CA ARG A 210 -34.50 -18.30 3.77
C ARG A 210 -33.48 -18.58 2.66
N ILE A 211 -32.27 -18.95 3.04
CA ILE A 211 -31.22 -19.40 2.11
C ILE A 211 -31.47 -20.86 1.74
N LYS A 212 -31.45 -21.19 0.45
CA LYS A 212 -31.61 -22.58 -0.03
C LYS A 212 -30.27 -23.31 -0.17
N GLU A 213 -29.28 -22.58 -0.67
CA GLU A 213 -27.90 -23.00 -0.88
C GLU A 213 -27.01 -21.78 -0.64
N PHE A 214 -25.77 -22.00 -0.23
CA PHE A 214 -24.80 -20.94 0.00
C PHE A 214 -23.42 -21.32 -0.53
N ILE A 215 -22.53 -20.33 -0.59
CA ILE A 215 -21.18 -20.50 -1.11
C ILE A 215 -20.17 -20.33 0.03
N LEU A 216 -19.18 -21.21 0.06
CA LEU A 216 -17.94 -21.08 0.82
C LEU A 216 -16.76 -21.04 -0.15
N TYR A 217 -15.75 -20.25 0.19
CA TYR A 217 -14.52 -20.08 -0.57
C TYR A 217 -13.36 -20.79 0.11
N LEU A 218 -12.66 -21.64 -0.63
CA LEU A 218 -11.49 -22.36 -0.13
C LEU A 218 -10.43 -22.44 -1.22
N ASN A 219 -9.15 -22.40 -0.87
CA ASN A 219 -8.05 -22.44 -1.83
C ASN A 219 -8.22 -23.63 -2.81
N PRO A 220 -8.08 -23.41 -4.14
CA PRO A 220 -8.30 -24.43 -5.15
C PRO A 220 -7.33 -25.61 -5.06
N GLY A 221 -6.15 -25.42 -4.46
CA GLY A 221 -5.17 -26.49 -4.20
C GLY A 221 -5.53 -27.42 -3.02
N LEU A 222 -6.54 -27.07 -2.22
CA LEU A 222 -7.01 -27.87 -1.08
C LEU A 222 -8.22 -28.72 -1.46
N MET A 223 -8.14 -30.03 -1.28
CA MET A 223 -9.22 -30.98 -1.53
C MET A 223 -10.09 -31.13 -0.28
N ILE A 224 -11.42 -31.01 -0.43
CA ILE A 224 -12.37 -31.33 0.66
C ILE A 224 -12.50 -32.85 0.74
N THR A 225 -12.18 -33.40 1.91
CA THR A 225 -12.29 -34.85 2.21
C THR A 225 -13.57 -35.20 2.94
N GLY A 226 -14.21 -34.22 3.59
CA GLY A 226 -15.49 -34.41 4.27
C GLY A 226 -16.21 -33.08 4.54
N LEU A 227 -17.53 -33.10 4.44
CA LEU A 227 -18.39 -31.97 4.82
C LEU A 227 -19.64 -32.53 5.52
N THR A 228 -19.77 -32.24 6.81
CA THR A 228 -20.83 -32.82 7.64
C THR A 228 -21.61 -31.78 8.44
N TRP A 229 -22.89 -32.07 8.65
CA TRP A 229 -23.79 -31.34 9.55
C TRP A 229 -24.56 -32.37 10.38
N GLU A 230 -24.57 -32.22 11.70
CA GLU A 230 -25.15 -33.21 12.64
C GLU A 230 -24.63 -34.65 12.41
N ASN A 231 -23.33 -34.79 12.07
CA ASN A 231 -22.69 -36.06 11.70
C ASN A 231 -23.28 -36.76 10.45
N ARG A 232 -23.94 -36.00 9.57
CA ARG A 232 -24.42 -36.47 8.26
C ARG A 232 -23.69 -35.75 7.15
N ASP A 233 -23.34 -36.47 6.10
CA ASP A 233 -22.71 -35.89 4.92
C ASP A 233 -23.67 -34.94 4.21
N ILE A 234 -23.15 -33.77 3.81
CA ILE A 234 -23.90 -32.74 3.11
C ILE A 234 -23.51 -32.75 1.64
N PRO A 235 -24.47 -32.71 0.70
CA PRO A 235 -24.16 -32.51 -0.71
C PRO A 235 -23.53 -31.14 -0.95
N TYR A 236 -22.45 -31.12 -1.73
CA TYR A 236 -21.81 -29.90 -2.21
C TYR A 236 -21.30 -30.07 -3.63
N GLN A 237 -21.19 -28.96 -4.34
CA GLN A 237 -20.58 -28.87 -5.67
C GLN A 237 -19.37 -27.94 -5.59
N ARG A 238 -18.25 -28.36 -6.17
CA ARG A 238 -17.02 -27.57 -6.15
C ARG A 238 -16.49 -27.32 -7.55
N GLU A 239 -16.18 -26.05 -7.82
CA GLU A 239 -15.49 -25.57 -9.01
C GLU A 239 -14.37 -24.63 -8.54
N GLY A 240 -13.11 -24.96 -8.80
CA GLY A 240 -11.96 -24.16 -8.33
C GLY A 240 -12.03 -23.80 -6.85
N GLN A 241 -12.05 -22.49 -6.58
CA GLN A 241 -12.12 -21.90 -5.24
C GLN A 241 -13.54 -21.80 -4.64
N VAL A 242 -14.59 -22.15 -5.40
CA VAL A 242 -15.99 -22.00 -5.02
C VAL A 242 -16.57 -23.35 -4.60
N CYS A 243 -17.08 -23.41 -3.37
CA CYS A 243 -17.81 -24.56 -2.83
C CYS A 243 -19.27 -24.17 -2.59
N ARG A 244 -20.19 -24.69 -3.41
CA ARG A 244 -21.64 -24.51 -3.23
C ARG A 244 -22.16 -25.62 -2.34
N VAL A 245 -22.71 -25.25 -1.19
CA VAL A 245 -23.27 -26.17 -0.20
C VAL A 245 -24.78 -26.17 -0.31
N GLU A 246 -25.36 -27.35 -0.54
CA GLU A 246 -26.80 -27.55 -0.71
C GLU A 246 -27.45 -27.83 0.65
N LEU A 247 -27.48 -26.83 1.52
CA LEU A 247 -28.11 -26.90 2.84
C LEU A 247 -28.97 -25.66 3.12
N PRO A 248 -30.30 -25.81 3.27
CA PRO A 248 -31.17 -24.68 3.58
C PRO A 248 -30.98 -24.14 4.99
N VAL A 249 -30.94 -22.81 5.15
CA VAL A 249 -30.79 -22.11 6.43
C VAL A 249 -31.86 -21.03 6.55
N GLY A 250 -32.69 -21.09 7.60
CA GLY A 250 -33.74 -20.12 7.92
C GLY A 250 -33.19 -18.76 8.37
N LYS A 251 -34.01 -17.70 8.37
CA LYS A 251 -33.61 -16.37 8.84
C LYS A 251 -33.15 -16.42 10.29
N GLY A 252 -31.95 -15.90 10.57
CA GLY A 252 -31.33 -15.91 11.91
C GLY A 252 -31.00 -17.30 12.43
N GLU A 253 -31.14 -18.36 11.63
CA GLU A 253 -30.77 -19.71 12.03
C GLU A 253 -29.24 -19.85 12.02
N GLN A 254 -28.72 -20.48 13.07
CA GLN A 254 -27.31 -20.81 13.20
C GLN A 254 -27.11 -22.32 13.10
N ILE A 255 -26.18 -22.75 12.26
CA ILE A 255 -25.85 -24.16 12.06
C ILE A 255 -24.33 -24.38 12.18
N CYS A 256 -23.93 -25.53 12.71
CA CYS A 256 -22.52 -25.90 12.87
C CYS A 256 -22.14 -26.96 11.82
N LEU A 257 -21.28 -26.57 10.88
CA LEU A 257 -20.72 -27.43 9.85
C LEU A 257 -19.33 -27.91 10.27
N VAL A 258 -18.94 -29.11 9.88
CA VAL A 258 -17.56 -29.58 9.99
C VAL A 258 -17.03 -29.88 8.60
N MET A 259 -15.99 -29.16 8.19
CA MET A 259 -15.29 -29.35 6.92
C MET A 259 -13.89 -29.89 7.18
N GLU A 260 -13.55 -30.99 6.52
CA GLU A 260 -12.23 -31.58 6.53
C GLU A 260 -11.60 -31.43 5.14
N TYR A 261 -10.36 -30.97 5.08
CA TYR A 261 -9.68 -30.71 3.82
C TYR A 261 -8.16 -30.83 3.95
N GLU A 262 -7.51 -31.19 2.83
CA GLU A 262 -6.06 -31.37 2.77
C GLU A 262 -5.48 -31.02 1.40
N GLY A 263 -4.19 -30.68 1.35
CA GLY A 263 -3.53 -30.40 0.07
C GLY A 263 -2.35 -29.44 0.16
N ARG A 264 -2.10 -28.77 -0.96
CA ARG A 264 -1.13 -27.68 -1.08
C ARG A 264 -1.87 -26.37 -1.33
N ILE A 265 -1.22 -25.26 -1.03
CA ILE A 265 -1.74 -23.95 -1.41
C ILE A 265 -1.36 -23.68 -2.86
N ASP A 266 -2.35 -23.32 -3.67
CA ASP A 266 -2.12 -22.64 -4.94
C ASP A 266 -2.09 -21.13 -4.65
N ASP A 267 -0.91 -20.52 -4.76
CA ASP A 267 -0.70 -19.09 -4.48
C ASP A 267 -1.12 -18.17 -5.63
N ASN A 268 -1.53 -18.73 -6.78
CA ASN A 268 -2.10 -17.98 -7.89
C ASN A 268 -3.46 -17.37 -7.58
N ILE A 269 -4.18 -17.88 -6.57
CA ILE A 269 -5.49 -17.33 -6.16
C ILE A 269 -5.37 -15.96 -5.49
N CYS A 270 -4.18 -15.60 -4.98
CA CYS A 270 -3.95 -14.35 -4.27
C CYS A 270 -3.89 -13.16 -5.24
N TYR A 271 -4.37 -12.00 -4.81
CA TYR A 271 -4.23 -10.71 -5.51
C TYR A 271 -4.71 -10.74 -6.97
N LEU A 272 -5.88 -11.34 -7.21
CA LEU A 272 -6.50 -11.37 -8.55
C LEU A 272 -6.93 -9.98 -9.05
N ASP A 273 -6.96 -8.99 -8.15
CA ASP A 273 -7.26 -7.58 -8.43
C ASP A 273 -6.04 -6.73 -8.83
N ILE A 274 -4.82 -7.27 -8.72
CA ILE A 274 -3.59 -6.56 -9.05
C ILE A 274 -3.21 -6.81 -10.52
N ASP A 275 -2.88 -5.73 -11.23
CA ASP A 275 -2.43 -5.78 -12.62
C ASP A 275 -1.24 -6.70 -12.81
N ASN A 276 -1.21 -7.41 -13.95
CA ASN A 276 -0.16 -8.38 -14.25
C ASN A 276 1.24 -7.76 -14.24
N ASP A 277 1.42 -6.53 -14.73
CA ASP A 277 2.74 -5.88 -14.76
C ASP A 277 3.30 -5.63 -13.34
N VAL A 278 2.42 -5.31 -12.38
CA VAL A 278 2.78 -5.14 -10.97
C VAL A 278 2.92 -6.49 -10.27
N TYR A 279 1.99 -7.41 -10.55
CA TYR A 279 1.97 -8.73 -9.96
C TYR A 279 3.23 -9.52 -10.31
N TYR A 280 3.67 -9.52 -11.57
CA TYR A 280 4.84 -10.29 -12.01
C TYR A 280 6.18 -9.56 -11.85
N ASP A 281 6.20 -8.35 -11.28
CA ASP A 281 7.47 -7.69 -10.98
C ASP A 281 8.23 -8.46 -9.89
N ALA A 282 9.40 -8.99 -10.27
CA ALA A 282 10.29 -9.69 -9.35
C ALA A 282 11.00 -8.73 -8.37
N PHE A 283 10.92 -7.42 -8.61
CA PHE A 283 11.38 -6.38 -7.73
C PHE A 283 10.22 -5.80 -6.92
N TRP A 284 10.32 -5.88 -5.61
CA TRP A 284 9.42 -5.18 -4.71
C TRP A 284 10.23 -4.51 -3.60
N GLY A 285 9.68 -3.44 -3.00
CA GLY A 285 10.42 -2.62 -2.05
C GLY A 285 11.58 -1.85 -2.69
N ASN A 286 12.68 -1.65 -1.95
CA ASN A 286 13.90 -1.01 -2.48
C ASN A 286 14.95 -2.03 -2.95
N SER A 287 14.50 -3.16 -3.49
CA SER A 287 15.39 -4.27 -3.81
C SER A 287 16.44 -3.94 -4.88
N LEU A 288 17.65 -4.47 -4.68
CA LEU A 288 18.73 -4.49 -5.68
C LEU A 288 18.70 -5.73 -6.59
N MET A 289 17.92 -6.76 -6.27
CA MET A 289 17.86 -8.05 -6.98
C MET A 289 16.42 -8.56 -7.14
N GLY A 290 16.16 -9.45 -8.10
CA GLY A 290 14.85 -10.09 -8.21
C GLY A 290 14.61 -11.03 -7.03
N TYR A 291 13.84 -10.59 -6.03
CA TYR A 291 13.47 -11.40 -4.86
C TYR A 291 12.42 -12.46 -5.18
N GLY A 292 11.78 -12.33 -6.34
CA GLY A 292 10.70 -13.21 -6.73
C GLY A 292 9.49 -13.04 -5.85
N ARG A 293 8.60 -14.03 -5.92
CA ARG A 293 7.20 -13.80 -5.61
C ARG A 293 6.50 -15.05 -5.14
N HIS A 294 6.11 -15.05 -3.88
CA HIS A 294 5.20 -16.02 -3.27
C HIS A 294 4.25 -15.27 -2.34
N ASN A 295 2.94 -15.48 -2.51
CA ASN A 295 1.93 -14.86 -1.63
C ASN A 295 1.53 -15.77 -0.46
N ALA A 296 1.95 -17.03 -0.51
CA ALA A 296 1.81 -18.01 0.54
C ALA A 296 2.94 -19.03 0.41
N LEU A 297 3.37 -19.59 1.55
CA LEU A 297 4.43 -20.59 1.58
C LEU A 297 3.96 -21.80 2.38
N LEU A 298 4.04 -22.99 1.80
CA LEU A 298 3.76 -24.25 2.48
C LEU A 298 4.83 -25.28 2.07
N GLU A 299 5.99 -25.13 2.70
CA GLU A 299 7.17 -25.96 2.51
C GLU A 299 7.28 -27.00 3.61
N LYS A 300 8.12 -28.03 3.41
CA LYS A 300 8.29 -29.14 4.37
C LYS A 300 8.51 -28.68 5.82
N ASP A 301 9.33 -27.66 6.01
CA ASP A 301 9.78 -27.17 7.31
C ASP A 301 9.33 -25.73 7.59
N PHE A 302 8.41 -25.19 6.79
CA PHE A 302 7.96 -23.80 6.92
C PHE A 302 6.55 -23.60 6.38
N ALA A 303 5.72 -22.86 7.09
CA ALA A 303 4.43 -22.39 6.59
C ALA A 303 4.26 -20.90 6.87
N LEU A 304 3.74 -20.16 5.90
CA LEU A 304 3.27 -18.80 6.04
C LEU A 304 1.97 -18.66 5.23
N LEU A 305 0.87 -18.66 5.96
CA LEU A 305 -0.49 -18.65 5.44
C LEU A 305 -1.21 -17.41 5.97
N THR A 306 -1.67 -16.54 5.09
CA THR A 306 -2.50 -15.37 5.42
C THR A 306 -3.92 -15.58 4.89
N PRO A 307 -4.94 -14.85 5.39
CA PRO A 307 -6.31 -14.96 4.88
C PRO A 307 -6.42 -14.81 3.35
N GLU A 308 -5.52 -14.02 2.73
CA GLU A 308 -5.43 -13.81 1.29
C GLU A 308 -5.36 -15.10 0.47
N CYS A 309 -4.71 -16.16 1.00
CA CYS A 309 -4.54 -17.40 0.26
C CYS A 309 -5.66 -18.42 0.45
N LEU A 310 -6.75 -18.07 1.15
CA LEU A 310 -7.91 -18.94 1.38
C LEU A 310 -7.54 -20.31 2.00
N TRP A 311 -6.58 -20.33 2.94
CA TRP A 311 -6.14 -21.57 3.59
C TRP A 311 -7.19 -22.17 4.54
N TYR A 312 -8.26 -21.44 4.82
CA TYR A 312 -9.47 -21.89 5.50
C TYR A 312 -10.73 -21.35 4.80
N PRO A 313 -11.88 -22.02 4.97
CA PRO A 313 -13.11 -21.62 4.30
C PRO A 313 -13.66 -20.28 4.83
N VAL A 314 -14.08 -19.43 3.90
CA VAL A 314 -14.70 -18.13 4.19
C VAL A 314 -16.00 -17.97 3.38
N SER A 315 -16.98 -17.22 3.87
CA SER A 315 -18.20 -16.93 3.10
C SER A 315 -18.03 -15.76 2.14
N PHE A 316 -17.05 -14.89 2.39
CA PHE A 316 -16.64 -13.79 1.52
C PHE A 316 -15.15 -13.94 1.18
N PRO A 317 -14.77 -13.98 -0.11
CA PRO A 317 -13.38 -14.04 -0.50
C PRO A 317 -12.64 -12.73 -0.15
N PRO A 318 -11.31 -12.77 0.00
CA PRO A 318 -10.48 -11.60 0.28
C PRO A 318 -10.68 -10.47 -0.74
N VAL A 319 -11.01 -10.83 -1.98
CA VAL A 319 -11.29 -9.88 -3.06
C VAL A 319 -12.34 -10.41 -4.03
N PHE A 320 -13.15 -9.49 -4.55
CA PHE A 320 -13.99 -9.68 -5.72
C PHE A 320 -13.42 -8.87 -6.88
N PRO A 321 -12.70 -9.49 -7.83
CA PRO A 321 -12.24 -8.80 -9.03
C PRO A 321 -13.42 -8.13 -9.78
N GLY A 322 -13.23 -6.90 -10.26
CA GLY A 322 -14.17 -6.12 -11.07
C GLY A 322 -14.58 -4.76 -10.48
N LYS A 323 -15.58 -4.11 -11.10
CA LYS A 323 -15.95 -2.69 -10.87
C LYS A 323 -16.53 -2.33 -9.48
N SER A 324 -16.77 -3.31 -8.61
CA SER A 324 -17.27 -3.07 -7.24
C SER A 324 -16.62 -4.05 -6.26
N ASN A 325 -15.40 -3.77 -5.77
CA ASN A 325 -14.82 -4.61 -4.72
C ASN A 325 -15.62 -4.38 -3.42
N MET A 326 -16.69 -5.14 -3.23
CA MET A 326 -17.44 -5.19 -1.99
C MET A 326 -16.59 -5.97 -0.98
N ALA A 327 -15.61 -5.31 -0.37
CA ALA A 327 -14.87 -5.90 0.73
C ALA A 327 -15.74 -5.88 1.99
N ASN A 328 -16.69 -6.81 2.05
CA ASN A 328 -17.46 -7.02 3.27
C ASN A 328 -16.57 -7.82 4.22
N ARG A 329 -15.93 -7.13 5.18
CA ARG A 329 -15.08 -7.79 6.16
C ARG A 329 -15.93 -8.36 7.27
N MET A 330 -15.94 -9.67 7.32
CA MET A 330 -16.55 -10.43 8.39
C MET A 330 -15.66 -10.45 9.61
N PHE A 331 -16.24 -10.28 10.79
CA PHE A 331 -15.56 -10.55 12.06
C PHE A 331 -16.01 -11.92 12.57
N THR A 332 -15.04 -12.80 12.80
CA THR A 332 -15.27 -14.19 13.19
C THR A 332 -14.47 -14.52 14.45
N ASP A 333 -15.10 -15.22 15.39
CA ASP A 333 -14.41 -15.74 16.57
C ASP A 333 -13.59 -16.99 16.22
N TYR A 334 -12.27 -16.82 16.13
CA TYR A 334 -11.34 -17.89 15.75
C TYR A 334 -10.68 -18.55 16.96
N ARG A 335 -10.69 -19.89 16.95
CA ARG A 335 -9.83 -20.73 17.79
C ARG A 335 -9.00 -21.66 16.91
N LEU A 336 -7.67 -21.51 16.97
CA LEU A 336 -6.74 -22.29 16.15
C LEU A 336 -5.93 -23.25 17.02
N THR A 337 -5.96 -24.53 16.70
CA THR A 337 -5.10 -25.56 17.30
C THR A 337 -4.09 -26.03 16.27
N VAL A 338 -2.81 -25.80 16.51
CA VAL A 338 -1.70 -26.20 15.63
C VAL A 338 -0.98 -27.38 16.24
N ILE A 339 -0.90 -28.50 15.51
CA ILE A 339 -0.07 -29.64 15.86
C ILE A 339 1.30 -29.45 15.20
N ALA A 340 2.30 -29.11 16.01
CA ALA A 340 3.64 -28.79 15.56
C ALA A 340 4.66 -29.82 16.05
N ALA A 341 5.58 -30.23 15.16
CA ALA A 341 6.66 -31.14 15.54
C ALA A 341 7.60 -30.47 16.58
N PRO A 342 8.30 -31.27 17.41
CA PRO A 342 9.29 -30.73 18.36
C PRO A 342 10.33 -29.84 17.67
N GLY A 343 10.60 -28.67 18.25
CA GLY A 343 11.53 -27.67 17.71
C GLY A 343 10.93 -26.67 16.70
N TYR A 344 9.66 -26.84 16.32
CA TYR A 344 8.92 -25.85 15.54
C TYR A 344 8.14 -24.91 16.47
N THR A 345 8.09 -23.65 16.07
CA THR A 345 7.30 -22.60 16.70
C THR A 345 6.16 -22.26 15.75
N ALA A 346 4.92 -22.36 16.24
CA ALA A 346 3.76 -21.83 15.56
C ALA A 346 3.50 -20.40 16.08
N ILE A 347 3.11 -19.51 15.19
CA ILE A 347 2.83 -18.11 15.44
C ILE A 347 1.53 -17.78 14.72
N SER A 348 0.53 -17.33 15.48
CA SER A 348 -0.77 -16.86 14.99
C SER A 348 -1.27 -15.74 15.90
N GLN A 349 -2.47 -15.21 15.63
CA GLN A 349 -3.13 -14.23 16.46
C GLN A 349 -3.54 -14.83 17.82
N GLY A 350 -3.73 -13.96 18.82
CA GLY A 350 -4.16 -14.37 20.15
C GLY A 350 -3.05 -14.89 21.08
N GLU A 351 -3.50 -15.35 22.24
CA GLU A 351 -2.65 -15.96 23.27
C GLU A 351 -2.40 -17.43 22.96
N ALA A 352 -1.14 -17.87 23.13
CA ALA A 352 -0.72 -19.22 22.81
C ALA A 352 -0.61 -20.09 24.08
N PHE A 353 -1.28 -21.24 24.07
CA PHE A 353 -1.27 -22.23 25.14
C PHE A 353 -0.71 -23.56 24.62
N ARG A 354 0.45 -23.97 25.12
CA ARG A 354 1.09 -25.21 24.70
C ARG A 354 0.66 -26.38 25.58
N LYS A 355 0.20 -27.47 24.96
CA LYS A 355 -0.14 -28.74 25.60
C LYS A 355 0.43 -29.90 24.79
N GLY A 356 1.55 -30.46 25.23
CA GLY A 356 2.29 -31.46 24.46
C GLY A 356 2.74 -30.90 23.10
N ASP A 357 2.43 -31.61 22.02
CA ASP A 357 2.74 -31.20 20.63
C ASP A 357 1.69 -30.25 20.03
N SER A 358 0.63 -29.93 20.77
CA SER A 358 -0.42 -29.00 20.34
C SER A 358 -0.20 -27.60 20.92
N ILE A 359 -0.42 -26.58 20.09
CA ILE A 359 -0.41 -25.18 20.46
C ILE A 359 -1.79 -24.62 20.13
N LEU A 360 -2.53 -24.23 21.17
CA LEU A 360 -3.84 -23.60 21.05
C LEU A 360 -3.66 -22.08 21.05
N PHE A 361 -4.25 -21.41 20.07
CA PHE A 361 -4.36 -19.96 20.00
C PHE A 361 -5.80 -19.54 20.30
N GLU A 362 -5.98 -18.70 21.32
CA GLU A 362 -7.26 -18.11 21.67
C GLU A 362 -7.21 -16.59 21.50
N ASN A 363 -8.20 -16.07 20.77
CA ASN A 363 -8.35 -14.64 20.54
C ASN A 363 -9.30 -14.06 21.59
N ALA A 364 -9.01 -12.84 22.05
CA ALA A 364 -9.89 -12.15 22.99
C ALA A 364 -11.14 -11.54 22.31
N HIS A 365 -11.07 -11.35 20.99
CA HIS A 365 -12.08 -10.70 20.18
C HIS A 365 -12.20 -11.41 18.82
N ALA A 366 -13.34 -11.20 18.16
CA ALA A 366 -13.51 -11.61 16.77
C ALA A 366 -12.51 -10.86 15.87
N LEU A 367 -12.05 -11.52 14.79
CA LEU A 367 -11.04 -10.96 13.88
C LEU A 367 -11.55 -11.00 12.44
N SER A 368 -11.00 -10.09 11.61
CA SER A 368 -11.26 -10.09 10.16
C SER A 368 -10.65 -11.29 9.43
N GLY A 369 -9.74 -12.00 10.09
CA GLY A 369 -9.05 -13.18 9.57
C GLY A 369 -7.83 -13.51 10.43
N ILE A 370 -7.29 -14.72 10.25
CA ILE A 370 -6.11 -15.19 10.96
C ILE A 370 -5.01 -15.70 10.03
N SER A 371 -3.78 -15.57 10.47
CA SER A 371 -2.59 -16.04 9.78
C SER A 371 -1.90 -17.12 10.59
N LEU A 372 -1.27 -18.07 9.90
CA LEU A 372 -0.43 -19.08 10.51
C LEU A 372 0.97 -18.99 9.92
N CYS A 373 1.94 -18.64 10.77
CA CYS A 373 3.35 -18.80 10.48
C CYS A 373 3.92 -19.93 11.34
N MET A 374 4.60 -20.90 10.74
CA MET A 374 5.22 -22.00 11.45
C MET A 374 6.61 -22.28 10.91
N GLY A 375 7.59 -22.40 11.79
CA GLY A 375 8.97 -22.63 11.41
C GLY A 375 9.90 -22.75 12.61
N LYS A 376 11.20 -22.84 12.35
CA LYS A 376 12.24 -22.80 13.40
C LYS A 376 12.56 -21.35 13.73
N TYR A 377 11.83 -20.81 14.71
CA TYR A 377 12.00 -19.43 15.17
C TYR A 377 12.64 -19.37 16.55
N LYS A 378 13.46 -18.33 16.73
CA LYS A 378 13.82 -17.79 18.04
C LYS A 378 12.97 -16.57 18.34
N THR A 379 12.89 -16.19 19.61
CA THR A 379 12.04 -15.09 20.07
C THR A 379 12.77 -14.22 21.08
N ARG A 380 12.61 -12.91 20.94
CA ARG A 380 13.01 -11.92 21.93
C ARG A 380 11.81 -11.02 22.24
N THR A 381 11.48 -10.85 23.51
CA THR A 381 10.42 -9.95 23.95
C THR A 381 11.02 -8.62 24.40
N ILE A 382 10.45 -7.53 23.92
CA ILE A 382 10.77 -6.15 24.31
C ILE A 382 9.55 -5.62 25.06
N ALA A 383 9.75 -5.20 26.31
CA ALA A 383 8.68 -4.61 27.12
C ALA A 383 8.41 -3.17 26.66
N LEU A 384 7.15 -2.83 26.44
CA LEU A 384 6.62 -1.49 26.19
C LEU A 384 5.60 -1.16 27.30
N ASP A 385 5.23 0.11 27.45
CA ASP A 385 4.40 0.56 28.57
C ASP A 385 2.99 -0.06 28.56
N SER A 386 2.40 -0.19 27.37
CA SER A 386 1.02 -0.69 27.18
C SER A 386 0.93 -2.14 26.70
N MET A 387 2.05 -2.76 26.30
CA MET A 387 2.07 -4.12 25.76
C MET A 387 3.48 -4.73 25.71
N ASN A 388 3.56 -6.01 25.35
CA ASN A 388 4.83 -6.65 24.99
C ASN A 388 4.95 -6.78 23.47
N LEU A 389 6.14 -6.46 22.95
CA LEU A 389 6.52 -6.66 21.56
C LEU A 389 7.37 -7.93 21.42
N ASP A 390 6.83 -8.94 20.75
CA ASP A 390 7.56 -10.19 20.49
C ASP A 390 8.21 -10.15 19.11
N VAL A 391 9.53 -10.24 19.06
CA VAL A 391 10.32 -10.29 17.81
C VAL A 391 10.71 -11.74 17.55
N TYR A 392 10.17 -12.31 16.47
CA TYR A 392 10.49 -13.65 15.98
C TYR A 392 11.46 -13.56 14.81
N TYR A 393 12.57 -14.28 14.90
CA TYR A 393 13.66 -14.22 13.94
C TYR A 393 14.24 -15.62 13.68
N PHE A 394 14.87 -15.80 12.51
CA PHE A 394 15.36 -17.11 12.08
C PHE A 394 16.69 -17.49 12.75
N ASP A 395 17.64 -16.56 12.84
CA ASP A 395 18.98 -16.79 13.39
C ASP A 395 19.52 -15.59 14.20
N GLU A 396 20.50 -15.80 15.08
CA GLU A 396 21.10 -14.69 15.87
C GLU A 396 21.80 -13.64 15.02
N GLN A 397 22.18 -13.98 13.78
CA GLN A 397 22.73 -13.01 12.83
C GLN A 397 21.66 -12.24 12.05
N SER A 398 20.37 -12.50 12.33
CA SER A 398 19.25 -11.79 11.72
C SER A 398 19.41 -10.29 11.89
N MET A 399 19.25 -9.56 10.79
CA MET A 399 19.31 -8.10 10.79
C MET A 399 18.24 -7.50 11.69
N LEU A 400 17.05 -8.13 11.77
CA LEU A 400 15.95 -7.69 12.63
C LEU A 400 16.34 -7.73 14.11
N LEU A 401 17.06 -8.78 14.54
CA LEU A 401 17.58 -8.83 15.91
C LEU A 401 18.69 -7.78 16.14
N ARG A 402 19.59 -7.63 15.17
CA ARG A 402 20.76 -6.74 15.25
C ARG A 402 20.40 -5.25 15.24
N GLU A 403 19.24 -4.87 14.71
CA GLU A 403 18.67 -3.53 14.89
C GLU A 403 18.28 -3.25 16.34
N CYS A 404 17.95 -4.28 17.12
CA CYS A 404 17.59 -4.16 18.53
C CYS A 404 18.74 -4.60 19.47
N ASP A 405 19.94 -4.83 18.95
CA ASP A 405 21.09 -5.32 19.71
C ASP A 405 21.83 -4.15 20.40
N GLY A 406 21.19 -3.57 21.42
CA GLY A 406 21.71 -2.50 22.26
C GLY A 406 21.33 -2.68 23.73
N ASP A 407 21.59 -1.67 24.56
CA ASP A 407 21.11 -1.65 25.94
C ASP A 407 19.58 -1.83 25.98
N ALA A 408 19.10 -2.75 26.82
CA ALA A 408 17.70 -3.16 26.79
C ALA A 408 16.74 -2.01 27.15
N ASN A 409 17.14 -1.12 28.05
CA ASN A 409 16.33 0.02 28.46
C ASN A 409 16.29 1.10 27.36
N ALA A 410 17.44 1.42 26.77
CA ALA A 410 17.52 2.35 25.64
C ALA A 410 16.72 1.85 24.42
N VAL A 411 16.79 0.55 24.13
CA VAL A 411 16.02 -0.08 23.05
C VAL A 411 14.52 0.01 23.30
N SER A 412 14.08 -0.34 24.52
CA SER A 412 12.67 -0.25 24.91
C SER A 412 12.15 1.19 24.78
N LYS A 413 12.87 2.18 25.33
CA LYS A 413 12.50 3.60 25.23
C LYS A 413 12.42 4.13 23.81
N GLY A 414 13.41 3.82 22.96
CA GLY A 414 13.40 4.27 21.58
C GLY A 414 12.22 3.72 20.78
N ILE A 415 11.92 2.43 20.94
CA ILE A 415 10.75 1.79 20.30
C ILE A 415 9.44 2.32 20.91
N GLN A 416 9.39 2.57 22.22
CA GLN A 416 8.24 3.18 22.90
C GLN A 416 7.95 4.58 22.33
N ALA A 417 8.97 5.44 22.19
CA ALA A 417 8.81 6.77 21.60
C ALA A 417 8.29 6.71 20.15
N ALA A 418 8.80 5.77 19.34
CA ALA A 418 8.30 5.53 17.99
C ALA A 418 6.84 5.05 17.98
N TRP A 419 6.49 4.17 18.92
CA TRP A 419 5.14 3.66 19.10
C TRP A 419 4.16 4.77 19.48
N ASP A 420 4.48 5.54 20.51
CA ASP A 420 3.64 6.63 21.02
C ASP A 420 3.42 7.72 19.98
N TYR A 421 4.46 8.07 19.21
CA TYR A 421 4.32 9.00 18.09
C TYR A 421 3.24 8.54 17.10
N ASN A 422 3.28 7.27 16.68
CA ASN A 422 2.32 6.75 15.70
C ASN A 422 0.93 6.48 16.29
N VAL A 423 0.84 6.05 17.55
CA VAL A 423 -0.44 5.81 18.22
C VAL A 423 -1.14 7.12 18.60
N SER A 424 -0.39 8.19 18.90
CA SER A 424 -0.98 9.52 19.20
C SER A 424 -1.72 10.13 18.00
N ALA A 425 -1.39 9.71 16.78
CA ALA A 425 -2.09 10.11 15.56
C ALA A 425 -3.39 9.30 15.32
N GLN A 426 -3.68 8.29 16.13
CA GLN A 426 -4.86 7.43 16.00
C GLN A 426 -5.96 7.87 16.96
N LEU A 427 -7.22 7.69 16.56
CA LEU A 427 -8.37 8.07 17.37
C LEU A 427 -8.52 7.25 18.66
N ILE A 428 -8.10 5.98 18.63
CA ILE A 428 -8.19 5.05 19.77
C ILE A 428 -6.81 4.53 20.14
N LYS A 429 -6.66 4.09 21.39
CA LYS A 429 -5.47 3.35 21.83
C LYS A 429 -5.38 2.01 21.11
N TYR A 430 -4.19 1.42 21.15
CA TYR A 430 -3.93 0.12 20.52
C TYR A 430 -4.92 -0.95 21.03
N PRO A 431 -5.71 -1.56 20.13
CA PRO A 431 -6.86 -2.37 20.53
C PRO A 431 -6.52 -3.85 20.78
N PHE A 432 -5.30 -4.28 20.44
CA PHE A 432 -4.84 -5.65 20.67
C PHE A 432 -3.94 -5.76 21.91
N ARG A 433 -3.83 -6.96 22.48
CA ARG A 433 -3.05 -7.18 23.72
C ARG A 433 -1.54 -7.37 23.50
N ARG A 434 -1.14 -7.81 22.31
CA ARG A 434 0.26 -8.12 21.96
C ARG A 434 0.52 -7.71 20.52
N MET A 435 1.75 -7.27 20.27
CA MET A 435 2.29 -7.07 18.93
C MET A 435 3.38 -8.09 18.66
N LYS A 436 3.35 -8.71 17.49
CA LYS A 436 4.38 -9.66 17.04
C LYS A 436 5.03 -9.11 15.77
N ILE A 437 6.35 -9.05 15.73
CA ILE A 437 7.10 -8.82 14.50
C ILE A 437 7.76 -10.13 14.11
N VAL A 438 7.44 -10.63 12.92
CA VAL A 438 7.85 -11.96 12.48
C VAL A 438 8.68 -11.86 11.23
N GLU A 439 9.93 -12.33 11.30
CA GLU A 439 10.79 -12.45 10.14
C GLU A 439 10.21 -13.48 9.14
N VAL A 440 10.15 -13.14 7.86
CA VAL A 440 9.59 -13.99 6.79
C VAL A 440 10.56 -14.13 5.63
N PRO A 441 10.48 -15.21 4.83
CA PRO A 441 11.36 -15.41 3.68
C PRO A 441 11.31 -14.24 2.68
N VAL A 442 12.45 -13.94 2.06
CA VAL A 442 12.61 -12.85 1.06
C VAL A 442 11.66 -12.97 -0.13
N ALA A 443 11.14 -14.16 -0.42
CA ALA A 443 10.21 -14.37 -1.51
C ALA A 443 8.76 -14.00 -1.16
N PHE A 444 8.44 -13.89 0.14
CA PHE A 444 7.09 -13.52 0.56
C PHE A 444 6.84 -12.06 0.24
N CYS A 445 5.86 -11.81 -0.62
CA CYS A 445 5.48 -10.47 -1.02
C CYS A 445 4.01 -10.20 -0.76
N SER A 446 3.68 -8.92 -0.71
CA SER A 446 2.33 -8.42 -0.51
C SER A 446 2.19 -7.08 -1.21
N TYR A 447 0.95 -6.72 -1.54
CA TYR A 447 0.61 -5.52 -2.29
C TYR A 447 -0.24 -4.56 -1.45
N LEU A 448 -0.14 -3.27 -1.74
CA LEU A 448 -1.14 -2.29 -1.31
C LEU A 448 -2.32 -2.33 -2.27
N ARG A 449 -3.50 -2.01 -1.75
CA ARG A 449 -4.72 -1.87 -2.53
C ARG A 449 -5.33 -0.52 -2.22
N GLU A 450 -5.87 0.16 -3.22
CA GLU A 450 -6.44 1.50 -3.02
C GLU A 450 -7.62 1.51 -2.05
N TRP A 451 -8.34 0.39 -1.95
CA TRP A 451 -9.55 0.27 -1.14
C TRP A 451 -9.35 -0.33 0.26
N LYS A 452 -8.10 -0.61 0.64
CA LYS A 452 -7.74 -1.25 1.91
C LYS A 452 -6.55 -0.51 2.53
N GLU A 453 -6.59 -0.25 3.83
CA GLU A 453 -5.56 0.59 4.47
C GLU A 453 -4.21 -0.09 4.61
N GLY A 454 -4.15 -1.42 4.51
CA GLY A 454 -2.94 -2.20 4.76
C GLY A 454 -2.58 -3.22 3.69
N SER A 455 -1.34 -3.68 3.74
CA SER A 455 -0.92 -4.88 3.01
C SER A 455 -1.10 -6.14 3.86
N GLU A 456 -0.97 -7.32 3.27
CA GLU A 456 -0.94 -8.60 4.01
C GLU A 456 0.36 -8.82 4.81
N PHE A 457 1.37 -7.96 4.70
CA PHE A 457 2.46 -7.93 5.68
C PHE A 457 1.95 -7.56 7.07
N VAL A 458 0.80 -6.91 7.17
CA VAL A 458 0.20 -6.50 8.45
C VAL A 458 -1.08 -7.28 8.64
N GLN A 459 -1.19 -7.94 9.79
CA GLN A 459 -2.35 -8.72 10.21
C GLN A 459 -2.73 -8.27 11.63
N PRO A 460 -3.93 -8.61 12.14
CA PRO A 460 -4.30 -8.24 13.51
C PRO A 460 -3.22 -8.67 14.51
N GLY A 461 -2.53 -7.71 15.14
CA GLY A 461 -1.44 -7.97 16.10
C GLY A 461 -0.14 -8.57 15.55
N ILE A 462 0.07 -8.63 14.23
CA ILE A 462 1.29 -9.19 13.61
C ILE A 462 1.79 -8.31 12.46
N ILE A 463 3.10 -8.07 12.40
CA ILE A 463 3.80 -7.47 11.26
C ILE A 463 4.86 -8.46 10.75
N PHE A 464 4.73 -8.88 9.50
CA PHE A 464 5.72 -9.68 8.80
C PHE A 464 6.81 -8.78 8.20
N ARG A 465 8.08 -9.09 8.45
CA ARG A 465 9.24 -8.34 7.93
C ARG A 465 10.17 -9.28 7.17
N PRO A 466 10.61 -8.93 5.96
CA PRO A 466 11.45 -9.84 5.19
C PRO A 466 12.81 -10.08 5.85
N GLU A 467 13.34 -11.28 5.65
CA GLU A 467 14.63 -11.67 6.19
C GLU A 467 15.75 -10.73 5.74
N ASN A 468 16.69 -10.49 6.65
CA ASN A 468 17.78 -9.52 6.45
C ASN A 468 17.33 -8.09 6.12
N GLN A 469 16.03 -7.77 6.26
CA GLN A 469 15.46 -6.46 5.92
C GLN A 469 15.81 -5.98 4.52
N CYS A 470 15.70 -6.92 3.58
CA CYS A 470 16.04 -6.71 2.18
C CYS A 470 15.16 -5.66 1.48
N ASP A 471 14.08 -5.21 2.11
CA ASP A 471 13.23 -4.10 1.65
C ASP A 471 13.94 -2.72 1.66
N LYS A 472 15.16 -2.64 2.22
CA LYS A 472 15.92 -1.40 2.42
C LYS A 472 17.26 -1.40 1.68
N VAL A 473 17.65 -0.23 1.19
CA VAL A 473 18.94 -0.03 0.49
C VAL A 473 20.11 0.07 1.45
N PHE A 474 19.93 0.76 2.58
CA PHE A 474 20.97 1.00 3.58
C PHE A 474 20.47 0.52 4.93
N VAL A 475 21.07 -0.56 5.42
CA VAL A 475 20.81 -1.08 6.76
C VAL A 475 22.14 -1.28 7.45
N SER A 476 22.27 -0.75 8.66
CA SER A 476 23.46 -0.94 9.50
C SER A 476 23.02 -1.52 10.84
N PRO A 477 23.73 -2.54 11.36
CA PRO A 477 23.52 -3.04 12.72
C PRO A 477 23.61 -1.91 13.73
N LEU A 478 22.74 -1.90 14.74
CA LEU A 478 22.63 -0.79 15.69
C LEU A 478 23.98 -0.49 16.36
N LYS A 479 24.72 -1.52 16.80
CA LYS A 479 26.06 -1.34 17.39
C LYS A 479 27.05 -0.65 16.46
N GLU A 480 27.05 -1.00 15.17
CA GLU A 480 27.95 -0.41 14.18
C GLU A 480 27.59 1.06 13.94
N TYR A 481 26.29 1.36 13.85
CA TYR A 481 25.78 2.73 13.76
C TYR A 481 26.19 3.57 14.97
N VAL A 482 25.88 3.10 16.18
CA VAL A 482 26.19 3.81 17.44
C VAL A 482 27.69 4.05 17.56
N THR A 483 28.53 3.03 17.30
CA THR A 483 29.99 3.17 17.31
C THR A 483 30.48 4.22 16.31
N THR A 484 29.83 4.32 15.15
CA THR A 484 30.20 5.29 14.11
C THR A 484 29.80 6.70 14.50
N ILE A 485 28.57 6.91 14.97
CA ILE A 485 28.08 8.22 15.42
C ILE A 485 28.88 8.70 16.63
N LYS A 486 29.17 7.81 17.59
CA LYS A 486 29.92 8.16 18.81
C LYS A 486 31.33 8.68 18.55
N LYS A 487 31.92 8.41 17.38
CA LYS A 487 33.21 9.02 16.96
C LYS A 487 33.09 10.53 16.71
N TRP A 488 31.93 10.99 16.30
CA TRP A 488 31.64 12.39 15.94
C TRP A 488 30.85 13.10 17.04
N ASP A 489 29.88 12.41 17.64
CA ASP A 489 29.04 12.89 18.73
C ASP A 489 29.62 12.48 20.10
N LYS A 490 30.36 13.42 20.70
CA LYS A 490 30.96 13.21 22.02
C LYS A 490 30.01 13.58 23.17
N GLU A 491 28.93 14.31 22.89
CA GLU A 491 28.03 14.87 23.90
C GLU A 491 27.01 13.83 24.37
N HIS A 492 26.36 13.13 23.44
CA HIS A 492 25.32 12.16 23.78
C HIS A 492 25.89 10.80 24.16
N THR A 493 25.34 10.16 25.17
CA THR A 493 25.68 8.78 25.56
C THR A 493 25.27 7.76 24.47
N GLU A 494 25.87 6.57 24.48
CA GLU A 494 25.46 5.50 23.56
C GLU A 494 23.99 5.10 23.72
N ALA A 495 23.45 5.22 24.95
CA ALA A 495 22.04 4.99 25.25
C ALA A 495 21.14 6.04 24.58
N GLU A 496 21.46 7.33 24.68
CA GLU A 496 20.71 8.41 24.04
C GLU A 496 20.77 8.31 22.51
N ILE A 497 21.93 7.97 21.94
CA ILE A 497 22.08 7.73 20.49
C ILE A 497 21.21 6.53 20.06
N THR A 498 21.19 5.47 20.87
CA THR A 498 20.36 4.28 20.61
C THR A 498 18.87 4.63 20.63
N GLU A 499 18.43 5.34 21.68
CA GLU A 499 17.05 5.78 21.85
C GLU A 499 16.59 6.63 20.66
N ASN A 500 17.36 7.67 20.31
CA ASN A 500 17.05 8.56 19.19
C ASN A 500 17.01 7.83 17.84
N GLN A 501 17.99 6.96 17.58
CA GLN A 501 18.07 6.21 16.33
C GLN A 501 16.86 5.27 16.17
N LEU A 502 16.49 4.56 17.24
CA LEU A 502 15.34 3.66 17.21
C LEU A 502 14.02 4.43 17.13
N ALA A 503 13.87 5.53 17.85
CA ALA A 503 12.69 6.39 17.77
C ALA A 503 12.43 6.84 16.33
N MET A 504 13.46 7.35 15.63
CA MET A 504 13.32 7.77 14.23
C MET A 504 13.05 6.59 13.28
N THR A 505 13.84 5.52 13.42
CA THR A 505 13.81 4.39 12.48
C THR A 505 12.52 3.60 12.59
N TRP A 506 12.08 3.31 13.82
CA TRP A 506 10.84 2.57 14.06
C TRP A 506 9.60 3.43 13.85
N ALA A 507 9.68 4.76 14.03
CA ALA A 507 8.58 5.64 13.67
C ALA A 507 8.28 5.54 12.16
N MET A 508 9.31 5.45 11.31
CA MET A 508 9.13 5.18 9.88
C MET A 508 8.60 3.76 9.60
N TYR A 509 8.94 2.78 10.44
CA TYR A 509 8.44 1.40 10.25
C TYR A 509 6.95 1.29 10.54
N PHE A 510 6.46 2.02 11.54
CA PHE A 510 5.05 2.01 11.93
C PHE A 510 4.21 3.02 11.16
N GLY A 511 4.80 4.11 10.67
CA GLY A 511 4.10 5.20 9.99
C GLY A 511 3.41 4.81 8.68
N MET A 512 2.46 5.63 8.26
CA MET A 512 1.68 5.44 7.03
C MET A 512 2.51 5.60 5.75
N ARG A 513 3.57 6.39 5.84
CA ARG A 513 4.44 6.74 4.70
C ARG A 513 5.89 6.38 5.01
N THR A 514 6.60 5.98 3.96
CA THR A 514 8.01 5.63 4.01
C THR A 514 8.73 6.13 2.77
N ASN A 515 10.03 6.33 2.92
CA ASN A 515 10.88 6.74 1.83
C ASN A 515 11.21 5.56 0.89
N ASN A 516 11.11 5.81 -0.41
CA ASN A 516 11.56 4.93 -1.48
C ASN A 516 12.82 5.52 -2.12
N MET A 517 13.83 4.67 -2.28
CA MET A 517 15.02 4.94 -3.09
C MET A 517 15.18 3.79 -4.08
N PRO A 518 14.38 3.77 -5.17
CA PRO A 518 14.56 2.76 -6.19
C PRO A 518 15.96 2.87 -6.79
N LEU A 519 16.51 1.75 -7.29
CA LEU A 519 17.87 1.71 -7.82
C LEU A 519 18.10 2.75 -8.93
N SER A 520 17.07 3.05 -9.73
CA SER A 520 17.09 4.12 -10.73
C SER A 520 17.38 5.51 -10.12
N VAL A 521 16.77 5.81 -8.97
CA VAL A 521 17.01 7.04 -8.19
C VAL A 521 18.40 7.04 -7.57
N VAL A 522 18.84 5.92 -7.00
CA VAL A 522 20.21 5.79 -6.45
C VAL A 522 21.24 6.03 -7.55
N ILE A 523 21.10 5.38 -8.70
CA ILE A 523 21.98 5.58 -9.86
C ILE A 523 21.91 7.05 -10.34
N LYS A 524 20.72 7.63 -10.46
CA LYS A 524 20.56 9.03 -10.84
C LYS A 524 21.22 9.98 -9.85
N SER A 525 21.17 9.70 -8.54
CA SER A 525 21.83 10.49 -7.50
C SER A 525 23.36 10.40 -7.54
N LEU A 526 23.93 9.30 -8.07
CA LEU A 526 25.38 9.21 -8.32
C LEU A 526 25.83 10.14 -9.46
N PHE A 527 24.93 10.44 -10.41
CA PHE A 527 25.21 11.29 -11.57
C PHE A 527 24.61 12.70 -11.49
N THR A 528 23.74 12.97 -10.52
CA THR A 528 23.09 14.28 -10.30
C THR A 528 23.17 14.67 -8.82
N LYS A 529 23.44 15.95 -8.51
CA LYS A 529 23.49 16.45 -7.11
C LYS A 529 22.13 16.47 -6.38
N VAL A 530 21.08 15.89 -6.96
CA VAL A 530 19.72 15.90 -6.39
C VAL A 530 19.29 14.45 -6.14
N SER A 531 19.23 14.07 -4.87
CA SER A 531 18.54 12.87 -4.42
C SER A 531 17.06 13.19 -4.26
N VAL A 532 16.22 12.75 -5.20
CA VAL A 532 14.76 12.81 -5.02
C VAL A 532 14.38 11.53 -4.28
N ILE A 533 14.16 11.64 -2.97
CA ILE A 533 13.54 10.57 -2.19
C ILE A 533 12.05 10.58 -2.56
N GLU A 534 11.55 9.47 -3.05
CA GLU A 534 10.13 9.34 -3.38
C GLU A 534 9.37 8.92 -2.13
N ASP A 535 8.36 9.69 -1.77
CA ASP A 535 7.47 9.37 -0.68
C ASP A 535 6.41 8.36 -1.15
N LYS A 536 6.30 7.21 -0.46
CA LYS A 536 5.32 6.15 -0.79
C LYS A 536 4.60 5.65 0.45
N ARG A 537 3.40 5.07 0.25
CA ARG A 537 2.70 4.34 1.32
C ARG A 537 3.55 3.19 1.85
N ASN A 538 3.53 3.02 3.16
CA ASN A 538 4.27 1.98 3.87
C ASN A 538 3.49 0.67 3.91
N LEU A 539 4.05 -0.39 3.32
CA LEU A 539 3.49 -1.75 3.34
C LEU A 539 3.37 -2.33 4.76
N PHE A 540 4.12 -1.80 5.73
CA PHE A 540 4.20 -2.29 7.11
C PHE A 540 3.49 -1.38 8.13
N SER A 541 2.68 -0.43 7.67
CA SER A 541 2.01 0.54 8.54
C SER A 541 1.13 -0.12 9.60
N ILE A 542 1.08 0.46 10.81
CA ILE A 542 0.23 -0.03 11.90
C ILE A 542 -1.22 0.46 11.80
N GLU A 543 -1.50 1.43 10.93
CA GLU A 543 -2.83 2.04 10.74
C GLU A 543 -3.98 1.03 10.58
N PRO A 544 -3.84 -0.09 9.83
CA PRO A 544 -4.92 -1.08 9.71
C PRO A 544 -5.35 -1.69 11.06
N MET A 545 -4.45 -1.70 12.05
CA MET A 545 -4.74 -2.17 13.41
C MET A 545 -5.68 -1.24 14.18
N PHE A 546 -5.85 0.00 13.73
CA PHE A 546 -6.74 0.99 14.35
C PHE A 546 -7.99 1.23 13.51
N ALA A 547 -8.05 0.77 12.27
CA ALA A 547 -9.19 0.97 11.37
C ALA A 547 -9.75 -0.37 10.92
N ASP A 548 -9.24 -0.86 9.80
CA ASP A 548 -9.57 -2.08 9.08
C ASP A 548 -9.76 -3.36 9.91
N PHE A 549 -9.02 -3.52 11.02
CA PHE A 549 -9.08 -4.69 11.90
C PHE A 549 -9.93 -4.48 13.16
N THR A 550 -10.57 -3.31 13.30
CA THR A 550 -11.34 -2.92 14.50
C THR A 550 -12.81 -2.68 14.22
N GLY A 551 -13.23 -2.63 12.96
CA GLY A 551 -14.62 -2.50 12.57
C GLY A 551 -14.74 -1.90 11.17
N VAL A 552 -15.75 -2.31 10.42
CA VAL A 552 -16.02 -1.78 9.08
C VAL A 552 -17.49 -1.42 8.96
N ILE A 553 -17.76 -0.19 8.53
CA ILE A 553 -19.13 0.30 8.30
C ILE A 553 -19.57 -0.05 6.88
N THR A 554 -20.70 -0.74 6.75
CA THR A 554 -21.13 -1.31 5.46
C THR A 554 -22.55 -0.92 5.12
N SER A 555 -22.83 -0.83 3.81
CA SER A 555 -24.16 -0.48 3.30
C SER A 555 -24.34 -1.02 1.89
N ASP A 556 -25.46 -1.70 1.67
CA ASP A 556 -25.88 -2.12 0.33
C ASP A 556 -26.37 -0.92 -0.49
N LYS A 557 -26.94 0.09 0.17
CA LYS A 557 -27.46 1.31 -0.47
C LYS A 557 -26.37 2.30 -0.87
N TYR A 558 -25.30 2.36 -0.08
CA TYR A 558 -24.14 3.24 -0.29
C TYR A 558 -22.86 2.41 -0.35
N PRO A 559 -22.54 1.81 -1.52
CA PRO A 559 -21.33 1.04 -1.70
C PRO A 559 -20.10 1.88 -1.35
N ARG A 560 -19.13 1.32 -0.62
CA ARG A 560 -17.90 2.00 -0.17
C ARG A 560 -18.07 3.09 0.89
N VAL A 561 -19.23 3.20 1.54
CA VAL A 561 -19.45 4.23 2.58
C VAL A 561 -18.39 4.22 3.69
N ASN A 562 -17.80 3.06 4.03
CA ASN A 562 -16.68 2.98 4.97
C ASN A 562 -15.58 3.98 4.63
N GLY A 563 -15.14 4.07 3.37
CA GLY A 563 -14.03 4.94 2.97
C GLY A 563 -14.33 6.42 3.23
N ILE A 564 -15.59 6.85 3.00
CA ILE A 564 -16.03 8.22 3.29
C ILE A 564 -16.05 8.48 4.80
N ILE A 565 -16.53 7.51 5.60
CA ILE A 565 -16.63 7.65 7.05
C ILE A 565 -15.26 7.54 7.74
N GLN A 566 -14.31 6.76 7.20
CA GLN A 566 -12.94 6.69 7.75
C GLN A 566 -12.27 8.06 7.78
N SER A 567 -12.46 8.91 6.76
CA SER A 567 -11.96 10.29 6.78
C SER A 567 -12.55 11.15 7.91
N VAL A 568 -13.75 10.82 8.39
CA VAL A 568 -14.35 11.46 9.58
C VAL A 568 -13.71 10.94 10.87
N PHE A 569 -13.26 9.68 10.91
CA PHE A 569 -12.51 9.10 12.04
C PHE A 569 -11.05 9.57 12.11
N GLU A 570 -10.47 10.06 11.01
CA GLU A 570 -9.09 10.56 10.98
C GLU A 570 -8.92 11.75 11.94
N VAL A 571 -7.88 11.68 12.79
CA VAL A 571 -7.50 12.80 13.65
C VAL A 571 -6.71 13.78 12.80
N GLU A 572 -7.40 14.75 12.20
CA GLU A 572 -6.73 15.84 11.50
C GLU A 572 -6.10 16.76 12.56
N PRO A 573 -4.82 17.16 12.38
CA PRO A 573 -4.35 18.31 13.13
C PRO A 573 -5.27 19.48 12.78
N PHE A 574 -5.81 20.14 13.79
CA PHE A 574 -6.56 21.39 13.59
C PHE A 574 -5.69 22.50 12.95
N GLU A 575 -4.39 22.23 12.78
CA GLU A 575 -3.35 23.07 12.22
C GLU A 575 -3.06 22.71 10.75
N LEU A 576 -3.25 23.69 9.88
CA LEU A 576 -2.84 23.67 8.48
C LEU A 576 -1.41 24.22 8.37
N CYS A 577 -0.46 23.41 7.91
CA CYS A 577 0.93 23.81 7.65
C CYS A 577 1.15 24.10 6.16
N ILE A 578 1.51 25.34 5.81
CA ILE A 578 1.61 25.78 4.40
C ILE A 578 2.74 25.07 3.62
N GLU A 579 3.76 24.51 4.30
CA GLU A 579 4.97 23.95 3.66
C GLU A 579 4.80 22.62 2.90
N PHE A 580 3.67 21.89 3.04
CA PHE A 580 3.54 20.48 2.59
C PHE A 580 2.74 20.23 1.28
N TYR A 581 2.27 21.26 0.57
CA TYR A 581 1.24 21.12 -0.49
C TYR A 581 1.75 20.85 -1.92
N GLY A 582 2.47 19.74 -2.15
CA GLY A 582 3.09 19.47 -3.46
C GLY A 582 2.47 18.38 -4.35
N GLN A 583 2.19 17.18 -3.82
CA GLN A 583 1.89 15.99 -4.65
C GLN A 583 0.50 15.37 -4.45
N GLU A 584 -0.05 15.34 -3.23
CA GLU A 584 -1.41 14.80 -2.99
C GLU A 584 -2.50 15.63 -3.67
N LEU A 585 -2.25 16.93 -3.83
CA LEU A 585 -3.14 17.86 -4.50
C LEU A 585 -3.49 17.39 -5.93
N GLU A 586 -2.56 16.82 -6.70
CA GLU A 586 -2.86 16.49 -8.11
C GLU A 586 -3.96 15.42 -8.25
N LYS A 587 -3.99 14.44 -7.36
CA LYS A 587 -5.02 13.38 -7.37
C LYS A 587 -6.36 13.90 -6.88
N GLU A 588 -6.35 14.69 -5.80
CA GLU A 588 -7.56 15.34 -5.29
C GLU A 588 -8.17 16.28 -6.33
N ARG A 589 -7.36 17.07 -7.03
CA ARG A 589 -7.84 17.97 -8.10
C ARG A 589 -8.46 17.20 -9.26
N LYS A 590 -7.83 16.12 -9.71
CA LYS A 590 -8.41 15.26 -10.75
C LYS A 590 -9.74 14.66 -10.28
N ALA A 591 -9.86 14.30 -9.00
CA ALA A 591 -11.10 13.81 -8.42
C ALA A 591 -12.19 14.89 -8.40
N GLU A 592 -11.87 16.10 -7.95
CA GLU A 592 -12.78 17.25 -7.97
C GLU A 592 -13.25 17.58 -9.40
N GLN A 593 -12.35 17.58 -10.38
CA GLN A 593 -12.68 17.76 -11.79
C GLN A 593 -13.65 16.70 -12.30
N LEU A 594 -13.46 15.42 -11.95
CA LEU A 594 -14.41 14.36 -12.34
C LEU A 594 -15.79 14.55 -11.70
N LEU A 595 -15.83 15.01 -10.45
CA LEU A 595 -17.06 15.30 -9.71
C LEU A 595 -17.82 16.53 -10.24
N THR A 596 -17.21 17.35 -11.10
CA THR A 596 -17.94 18.43 -11.78
C THR A 596 -18.99 17.90 -12.76
N CYS A 597 -18.68 16.78 -13.42
CA CYS A 597 -19.48 16.22 -14.50
C CYS A 597 -20.29 14.99 -14.07
N ASN A 598 -19.81 14.24 -13.09
CA ASN A 598 -20.39 12.97 -12.69
C ASN A 598 -20.70 12.93 -11.19
N SER A 599 -21.75 12.23 -10.82
CA SER A 599 -22.01 11.88 -9.42
C SER A 599 -21.14 10.69 -8.99
N LEU A 600 -20.93 10.52 -7.67
CA LEU A 600 -20.21 9.34 -7.17
C LEU A 600 -20.95 8.05 -7.52
N ARG A 601 -22.29 8.06 -7.53
CA ARG A 601 -23.10 6.90 -7.93
C ARG A 601 -22.82 6.48 -9.37
N GLU A 602 -22.82 7.43 -10.31
CA GLU A 602 -22.52 7.14 -11.72
C GLU A 602 -21.10 6.62 -11.93
N ILE A 603 -20.12 7.17 -11.19
CA ILE A 603 -18.73 6.71 -11.25
C ILE A 603 -18.64 5.24 -10.79
N LEU A 604 -19.35 4.89 -9.71
CA LEU A 604 -19.41 3.52 -9.20
C LEU A 604 -20.12 2.55 -10.15
N GLU A 605 -21.18 3.01 -10.84
CA GLU A 605 -21.95 2.19 -11.79
C GLU A 605 -21.22 1.98 -13.12
N THR A 606 -20.58 3.02 -13.65
CA THR A 606 -19.80 2.95 -14.89
C THR A 606 -18.49 2.19 -14.69
N GLY A 607 -17.80 2.42 -13.57
CA GLY A 607 -16.54 1.76 -13.19
C GLY A 607 -15.39 1.92 -14.18
N ASP A 608 -15.43 2.94 -15.03
CA ASP A 608 -14.38 3.22 -16.02
C ASP A 608 -13.17 3.98 -15.41
N ASP A 609 -13.37 4.66 -14.27
CA ASP A 609 -12.35 5.48 -13.58
C ASP A 609 -11.93 4.91 -12.21
N MET A 610 -11.73 3.59 -12.10
CA MET A 610 -11.43 2.93 -10.81
C MET A 610 -10.17 3.44 -10.11
N LEU A 611 -9.15 3.88 -10.86
CA LEU A 611 -7.92 4.48 -10.32
C LEU A 611 -8.15 5.84 -9.64
N MET A 612 -9.28 6.50 -9.93
CA MET A 612 -9.66 7.78 -9.31
C MET A 612 -10.62 7.60 -8.14
N LEU A 613 -11.12 6.38 -7.89
CA LEU A 613 -12.15 6.14 -6.88
C LEU A 613 -11.64 6.47 -5.47
N ALA A 614 -10.44 6.04 -5.08
CA ALA A 614 -9.91 6.34 -3.75
C ALA A 614 -9.73 7.85 -3.50
N PRO A 615 -9.10 8.63 -4.40
CA PRO A 615 -9.09 10.09 -4.30
C PRO A 615 -10.49 10.73 -4.21
N ILE A 616 -11.46 10.22 -4.99
CA ILE A 616 -12.85 10.73 -4.94
C ILE A 616 -13.49 10.47 -3.56
N LEU A 617 -13.33 9.26 -3.02
CA LEU A 617 -13.87 8.89 -1.71
C LEU A 617 -13.23 9.74 -0.60
N GLN A 618 -11.92 9.99 -0.68
CA GLN A 618 -11.19 10.86 0.25
C GLN A 618 -11.72 12.30 0.21
N VAL A 619 -11.82 12.90 -0.98
CA VAL A 619 -12.35 14.28 -1.14
C VAL A 619 -13.78 14.40 -0.60
N LYS A 620 -14.65 13.42 -0.88
CA LYS A 620 -16.03 13.37 -0.36
C LYS A 620 -16.06 13.16 1.16
N GLY A 621 -15.15 12.35 1.71
CA GLY A 621 -14.99 12.10 3.14
C GLY A 621 -14.54 13.34 3.91
N CYS A 622 -13.50 14.02 3.43
CA CYS A 622 -13.04 15.30 3.98
C CYS A 622 -14.15 16.37 3.92
N TYR A 623 -14.87 16.47 2.80
CA TYR A 623 -16.01 17.38 2.69
C TYR A 623 -17.13 17.04 3.69
N LEU A 624 -17.48 15.75 3.86
CA LEU A 624 -18.46 15.32 4.88
C LEU A 624 -18.04 15.77 6.27
N LYS A 625 -16.76 15.57 6.64
CA LYS A 625 -16.22 15.99 7.93
C LYS A 625 -16.38 17.49 8.17
N LYS A 626 -16.02 18.34 7.19
CA LYS A 626 -16.21 19.79 7.30
C LYS A 626 -17.70 20.17 7.35
N LYS A 627 -18.56 19.48 6.62
CA LYS A 627 -20.02 19.64 6.70
C LYS A 627 -20.54 19.31 8.10
N LEU A 628 -20.03 18.25 8.74
CA LEU A 628 -20.36 17.90 10.12
C LEU A 628 -19.85 18.95 11.11
N TYR A 629 -18.63 19.49 10.93
CA TYR A 629 -18.09 20.57 11.75
C TYR A 629 -18.93 21.86 11.71
N SER A 630 -19.66 22.10 10.62
CA SER A 630 -20.61 23.23 10.56
C SER A 630 -21.83 23.08 11.47
N LYS A 631 -22.14 21.85 11.90
CA LYS A 631 -23.32 21.53 12.73
C LYS A 631 -22.94 21.11 14.15
N VAL A 632 -21.77 20.51 14.33
CA VAL A 632 -21.30 19.98 15.61
C VAL A 632 -19.87 20.45 15.87
N PRO A 633 -19.56 20.99 17.06
CA PRO A 633 -18.20 21.35 17.43
C PRO A 633 -17.23 20.16 17.26
N PRO A 634 -16.02 20.36 16.70
CA PRO A 634 -15.10 19.27 16.40
C PRO A 634 -14.80 18.35 17.58
N ASP A 635 -14.55 18.90 18.77
CA ASP A 635 -14.28 18.11 19.99
C ASP A 635 -15.43 17.15 20.33
N LYS A 636 -16.68 17.61 20.17
CA LYS A 636 -17.87 16.78 20.42
C LYS A 636 -18.03 15.70 19.36
N LEU A 637 -17.72 16.00 18.10
CA LEU A 637 -17.75 15.01 17.03
C LEU A 637 -16.67 13.95 17.29
N GLN A 638 -15.44 14.38 17.63
CA GLN A 638 -14.34 13.47 17.93
C GLN A 638 -14.64 12.57 19.13
N GLU A 639 -15.19 13.11 20.23
CA GLU A 639 -15.61 12.33 21.40
C GLU A 639 -16.68 11.28 21.03
N PHE A 640 -17.66 11.66 20.19
CA PHE A 640 -18.66 10.74 19.68
C PHE A 640 -18.01 9.63 18.84
N MET A 641 -17.10 9.98 17.92
CA MET A 641 -16.42 9.01 17.04
C MET A 641 -15.55 8.05 17.84
N GLU A 642 -14.80 8.54 18.83
CA GLU A 642 -14.00 7.69 19.73
C GLU A 642 -14.91 6.71 20.48
N ARG A 643 -16.00 7.21 21.09
CA ARG A 643 -16.95 6.37 21.84
C ARG A 643 -17.61 5.33 20.94
N PHE A 644 -18.08 5.73 19.76
CA PHE A 644 -18.70 4.82 18.80
C PHE A 644 -17.74 3.69 18.42
N LYS A 645 -16.48 4.03 18.13
CA LYS A 645 -15.46 3.05 17.76
C LYS A 645 -15.10 2.09 18.88
N LEU A 646 -15.12 2.55 20.14
CA LEU A 646 -14.93 1.71 21.32
C LEU A 646 -16.14 0.80 21.60
N GLU A 647 -17.36 1.29 21.38
CA GLU A 647 -18.61 0.54 21.62
C GLU A 647 -18.84 -0.59 20.60
N HIS A 648 -18.47 -0.37 19.33
CA HIS A 648 -18.68 -1.32 18.22
C HIS A 648 -17.40 -2.01 17.74
N MET A 649 -16.38 -2.11 18.61
CA MET A 649 -15.08 -2.65 18.23
C MET A 649 -15.17 -4.15 17.94
N PHE A 650 -14.52 -4.57 16.84
CA PHE A 650 -14.47 -5.95 16.35
C PHE A 650 -15.80 -6.49 15.83
N GLU A 651 -16.66 -5.60 15.32
CA GLU A 651 -17.97 -5.93 14.79
C GLU A 651 -18.12 -5.56 13.31
N HIS A 652 -19.06 -6.22 12.66
CA HIS A 652 -19.59 -5.80 11.37
C HIS A 652 -20.71 -4.80 11.60
N ILE A 653 -20.55 -3.57 11.11
CA ILE A 653 -21.42 -2.45 11.50
C ILE A 653 -22.27 -2.01 10.30
N PRO A 654 -23.60 -2.19 10.33
CA PRO A 654 -24.48 -1.60 9.32
C PRO A 654 -24.44 -0.07 9.41
N PHE A 655 -24.37 0.62 8.27
CA PHE A 655 -24.41 2.08 8.22
C PHE A 655 -25.63 2.69 8.92
N SER A 656 -26.78 2.01 8.87
CA SER A 656 -28.00 2.43 9.57
C SER A 656 -27.81 2.54 11.08
N CYS A 657 -26.97 1.69 11.69
CA CYS A 657 -26.64 1.77 13.11
C CYS A 657 -25.85 3.04 13.42
N PHE A 658 -24.82 3.34 12.64
CA PHE A 658 -24.03 4.57 12.78
C PHE A 658 -24.87 5.83 12.58
N ALA A 659 -25.73 5.84 11.54
CA ALA A 659 -26.61 6.96 11.24
C ALA A 659 -27.63 7.22 12.36
N GLU A 660 -28.24 6.16 12.91
CA GLU A 660 -29.21 6.30 14.02
C GLU A 660 -28.54 6.81 15.29
N GLU A 661 -27.35 6.32 15.63
CA GLU A 661 -26.62 6.82 16.80
C GLU A 661 -26.19 8.29 16.65
N MET A 662 -25.74 8.70 15.47
CA MET A 662 -25.48 10.13 15.19
C MET A 662 -26.74 10.98 15.34
N LYS A 663 -27.89 10.47 14.88
CA LYS A 663 -29.18 11.16 15.03
C LYS A 663 -29.60 11.31 16.49
N VAL A 664 -29.48 10.25 17.28
CA VAL A 664 -29.88 10.25 18.69
C VAL A 664 -28.91 11.06 19.56
N LYS A 665 -27.58 10.87 19.38
CA LYS A 665 -26.57 11.48 20.25
C LYS A 665 -26.21 12.92 19.84
N LEU A 666 -26.26 13.25 18.55
CA LEU A 666 -25.86 14.57 18.02
C LEU A 666 -26.97 15.34 17.30
N GLY A 667 -28.15 14.76 17.08
CA GLY A 667 -29.25 15.41 16.36
C GLY A 667 -29.01 15.57 14.85
N ILE A 668 -28.06 14.81 14.27
CA ILE A 668 -27.70 14.91 12.86
C ILE A 668 -28.40 13.82 12.05
N ASP A 669 -29.13 14.20 11.00
CA ASP A 669 -29.60 13.26 9.98
C ASP A 669 -28.50 12.98 8.96
N LEU A 670 -27.74 11.90 9.18
CA LEU A 670 -26.61 11.52 8.33
C LEU A 670 -27.06 10.88 7.01
N GLU A 671 -28.23 10.23 7.00
CA GLU A 671 -28.75 9.51 5.83
C GLU A 671 -28.95 10.47 4.64
N ASP A 672 -29.49 11.66 4.91
CA ASP A 672 -29.68 12.71 3.89
C ASP A 672 -28.35 13.27 3.38
N MET A 673 -27.36 13.47 4.27
CA MET A 673 -26.03 13.98 3.88
C MET A 673 -25.29 12.97 2.99
N ILE A 674 -25.31 11.68 3.35
CA ILE A 674 -24.67 10.65 2.54
C ILE A 674 -25.38 10.51 1.19
N ARG A 675 -26.72 10.54 1.15
CA ARG A 675 -27.45 10.54 -0.12
C ARG A 675 -27.02 11.68 -1.04
N GLU A 676 -26.91 12.90 -0.51
CA GLU A 676 -26.42 14.06 -1.25
C GLU A 676 -25.00 13.86 -1.79
N LEU A 677 -24.09 13.29 -0.99
CA LEU A 677 -22.72 13.01 -1.45
C LEU A 677 -22.66 12.04 -2.63
N TYR A 678 -23.53 11.03 -2.65
CA TYR A 678 -23.60 10.04 -3.72
C TYR A 678 -24.26 10.57 -4.99
N ASP A 679 -25.34 11.35 -4.83
CA ASP A 679 -26.24 11.71 -5.92
C ASP A 679 -25.99 13.13 -6.48
N SER A 680 -25.15 13.93 -5.81
CA SER A 680 -24.82 15.29 -6.28
C SER A 680 -24.02 15.27 -7.58
N HIS A 681 -24.48 16.07 -8.54
CA HIS A 681 -23.72 16.45 -9.73
C HIS A 681 -23.13 17.83 -9.55
N GLY A 682 -21.85 18.00 -9.85
CA GLY A 682 -21.16 19.27 -9.67
C GLY A 682 -20.64 19.46 -8.25
N ILE A 683 -19.61 20.29 -8.13
CA ILE A 683 -19.06 20.78 -6.86
C ILE A 683 -19.24 22.30 -6.79
N PRO A 684 -19.27 22.90 -5.58
CA PRO A 684 -19.47 24.33 -5.44
C PRO A 684 -18.29 25.13 -6.01
N TRP A 685 -18.55 26.41 -6.23
CA TRP A 685 -17.52 27.37 -6.60
C TRP A 685 -17.89 28.74 -6.02
N PHE A 686 -16.89 29.39 -5.43
CA PHE A 686 -17.07 30.56 -4.57
C PHE A 686 -16.32 31.77 -5.10
N TYR A 687 -16.83 32.96 -4.80
CA TYR A 687 -16.01 34.17 -4.74
C TYR A 687 -15.87 34.59 -3.29
N VAL A 688 -14.64 34.93 -2.89
CA VAL A 688 -14.30 35.38 -1.54
C VAL A 688 -13.51 36.68 -1.67
N LYS A 689 -13.90 37.71 -0.92
CA LYS A 689 -13.18 38.99 -0.86
C LYS A 689 -13.41 39.69 0.48
N ASP A 690 -12.74 40.83 0.65
CA ASP A 690 -12.95 41.75 1.77
C ASP A 690 -12.78 41.08 3.15
N ILE A 691 -11.81 40.17 3.28
CA ILE A 691 -11.43 39.55 4.56
C ILE A 691 -10.80 40.61 5.46
N GLN A 692 -11.49 40.95 6.54
CA GLN A 692 -11.10 42.01 7.47
C GLN A 692 -11.32 41.57 8.91
N GLN A 693 -10.55 42.16 9.83
CA GLN A 693 -10.74 41.99 11.25
C GLN A 693 -11.06 43.34 11.89
N HIS A 694 -12.04 43.33 12.77
CA HIS A 694 -12.51 44.51 13.49
C HIS A 694 -12.50 44.26 14.99
N LYS A 695 -12.35 45.34 15.76
CA LYS A 695 -12.55 45.35 17.20
C LYS A 695 -13.88 46.04 17.49
N THR A 696 -14.73 45.38 18.25
CA THR A 696 -16.07 45.83 18.66
C THR A 696 -16.17 45.83 20.18
N GLU A 697 -17.19 46.46 20.76
CA GLU A 697 -17.42 46.45 22.21
C GLU A 697 -17.56 45.03 22.78
N GLU A 698 -18.06 44.08 21.99
CA GLU A 698 -18.28 42.67 22.37
C GLU A 698 -17.08 41.76 22.11
N GLY A 699 -16.02 42.24 21.45
CA GLY A 699 -14.81 41.48 21.14
C GLY A 699 -14.27 41.70 19.72
N TYR A 700 -13.48 40.75 19.23
CA TYR A 700 -12.94 40.78 17.87
C TYR A 700 -13.87 40.05 16.91
N VAL A 701 -14.02 40.57 15.71
CA VAL A 701 -14.87 39.98 14.66
C VAL A 701 -14.07 39.85 13.37
N LEU A 702 -14.14 38.69 12.74
CA LEU A 702 -13.69 38.46 11.38
C LEU A 702 -14.87 38.69 10.44
N SER A 703 -14.73 39.62 9.49
CA SER A 703 -15.74 39.90 8.48
C SER A 703 -15.24 39.58 7.08
N PHE A 704 -16.11 39.09 6.21
CA PHE A 704 -15.74 38.77 4.83
C PHE A 704 -16.97 38.58 3.95
N ASP A 705 -16.81 38.72 2.64
CA ASP A 705 -17.87 38.57 1.66
C ASP A 705 -17.70 37.24 0.91
N VAL A 706 -18.79 36.45 0.83
CA VAL A 706 -18.81 35.19 0.07
C VAL A 706 -20.00 35.17 -0.89
N TRP A 707 -19.73 34.78 -2.14
CA TRP A 707 -20.74 34.42 -3.11
C TRP A 707 -20.56 32.99 -3.59
N ASN A 708 -21.49 32.10 -3.26
CA ASN A 708 -21.60 30.79 -3.90
C ASN A 708 -22.37 30.95 -5.21
N ALA A 709 -21.67 31.00 -6.32
CA ALA A 709 -22.27 31.21 -7.63
C ALA A 709 -22.65 29.88 -8.34
N SER A 710 -22.49 28.76 -7.63
CA SER A 710 -22.82 27.42 -8.11
C SER A 710 -24.29 27.04 -7.84
N ARG A 711 -24.68 25.84 -8.32
CA ARG A 711 -25.98 25.23 -8.04
C ARG A 711 -25.95 24.28 -6.84
N ASN A 712 -24.79 24.11 -6.22
CA ASN A 712 -24.56 23.14 -5.16
C ASN A 712 -24.30 23.88 -3.85
N GLU A 713 -24.81 23.35 -2.74
CA GLU A 713 -24.35 23.80 -1.42
C GLU A 713 -22.87 23.47 -1.27
N GLY A 714 -22.13 24.35 -0.63
CA GLY A 714 -20.74 24.10 -0.29
C GLY A 714 -20.42 24.44 1.15
N VAL A 715 -19.22 24.09 1.60
CA VAL A 715 -18.76 24.32 2.96
C VAL A 715 -17.47 25.14 2.89
N ILE A 716 -17.43 26.24 3.63
CA ILE A 716 -16.20 27.01 3.86
C ILE A 716 -15.70 26.77 5.29
N SER A 717 -14.38 26.72 5.45
CA SER A 717 -13.73 26.54 6.75
C SER A 717 -12.83 27.74 7.02
N LEU A 718 -12.97 28.30 8.23
CA LEU A 718 -12.28 29.50 8.68
C LEU A 718 -11.11 29.13 9.58
N TYR A 719 -9.97 29.74 9.31
CA TYR A 719 -8.71 29.51 9.98
C TYR A 719 -8.12 30.81 10.52
N THR A 720 -7.34 30.72 11.59
CA THR A 720 -6.56 31.84 12.13
C THR A 720 -5.15 31.43 12.52
N ALA A 721 -4.19 32.35 12.45
CA ALA A 721 -2.82 32.13 12.93
C ALA A 721 -2.34 33.29 13.81
N MET A 722 -1.40 32.99 14.72
CA MET A 722 -0.73 33.96 15.60
C MET A 722 0.73 34.09 15.18
N LYS A 723 1.39 35.20 15.52
CA LYS A 723 2.73 35.59 15.05
C LYS A 723 3.83 34.56 15.34
N LYS A 724 3.69 33.80 16.44
CA LYS A 724 4.63 32.74 16.81
C LYS A 724 4.53 31.51 15.91
N ASP A 725 3.37 31.33 15.28
CA ASP A 725 2.95 30.14 14.55
C ASP A 725 2.37 30.53 13.18
N TYR A 726 2.91 31.57 12.51
CA TYR A 726 2.32 32.15 11.29
C TYR A 726 2.24 31.19 10.09
N MET A 727 2.95 30.06 10.17
CA MET A 727 2.90 28.97 9.18
C MET A 727 1.88 27.88 9.55
N GLN A 728 1.24 27.98 10.72
CA GLN A 728 0.27 27.04 11.29
C GLN A 728 -1.07 27.73 11.49
N PHE A 729 -2.01 27.46 10.60
CA PHE A 729 -3.36 28.02 10.64
C PHE A 729 -4.30 27.08 11.38
N ARG A 730 -4.96 27.53 12.44
CA ARG A 730 -5.91 26.72 13.21
C ARG A 730 -7.34 26.93 12.73
N GLU A 731 -8.03 25.84 12.37
CA GLU A 731 -9.46 25.88 12.06
C GLU A 731 -10.25 26.23 13.33
N PHE A 732 -11.15 27.20 13.25
CA PHE A 732 -11.99 27.58 14.38
C PHE A 732 -13.49 27.52 14.08
N LYS A 733 -13.89 27.50 12.80
CA LYS A 733 -15.31 27.39 12.40
C LYS A 733 -15.45 26.88 10.97
N SER A 734 -16.40 25.98 10.75
CA SER A 734 -16.88 25.58 9.41
C SER A 734 -18.33 26.02 9.20
N MET A 735 -18.71 26.37 7.98
CA MET A 735 -20.05 26.89 7.67
C MET A 735 -20.54 26.43 6.30
N THR A 736 -21.82 26.07 6.20
CA THR A 736 -22.50 25.79 4.94
C THR A 736 -22.93 27.08 4.25
N VAL A 737 -22.76 27.12 2.92
CA VAL A 737 -23.17 28.23 2.07
C VAL A 737 -24.06 27.67 0.96
N GLU A 738 -25.35 27.96 1.05
CA GLU A 738 -26.36 27.50 0.09
C GLU A 738 -26.07 28.03 -1.32
N ALA A 739 -26.52 27.29 -2.33
CA ALA A 739 -26.39 27.65 -3.74
C ALA A 739 -26.98 29.05 -4.04
N GLY A 740 -26.24 29.87 -4.77
CA GLY A 740 -26.65 31.24 -5.13
C GLY A 740 -26.50 32.28 -4.02
N THR A 741 -26.12 31.90 -2.80
CA THR A 741 -26.02 32.85 -1.67
C THR A 741 -24.88 33.83 -1.89
N CYS A 742 -25.18 35.13 -1.84
CA CYS A 742 -24.21 36.23 -1.86
C CYS A 742 -24.38 37.04 -0.57
N LYS A 743 -23.40 36.99 0.34
CA LYS A 743 -23.59 37.42 1.72
C LYS A 743 -22.28 37.90 2.36
N HIS A 744 -22.40 38.96 3.15
CA HIS A 744 -21.41 39.41 4.11
C HIS A 744 -21.58 38.64 5.42
N TRP A 745 -20.50 38.07 5.93
CA TRP A 745 -20.46 37.28 7.13
C TRP A 745 -19.66 37.98 8.21
N GLU A 746 -20.15 37.90 9.45
CA GLU A 746 -19.42 38.33 10.64
C GLU A 746 -19.28 37.16 11.63
N VAL A 747 -18.05 36.84 12.00
CA VAL A 747 -17.75 35.73 12.90
C VAL A 747 -16.89 36.21 14.07
N VAL A 748 -17.41 36.02 15.29
CA VAL A 748 -16.71 36.39 16.53
C VAL A 748 -15.45 35.54 16.71
N LEU A 749 -14.36 36.21 17.08
CA LEU A 749 -13.06 35.64 17.42
C LEU A 749 -12.82 35.73 18.92
N SER A 750 -12.02 34.81 19.47
CA SER A 750 -11.61 34.83 20.88
C SER A 750 -10.62 35.96 21.21
N GLY A 751 -9.99 36.55 20.20
CA GLY A 751 -8.97 37.58 20.36
C GLY A 751 -8.46 38.12 19.01
N TRP A 752 -7.51 39.05 19.09
CA TRP A 752 -6.70 39.50 17.96
C TRP A 752 -5.95 38.32 17.32
N VAL A 753 -5.83 38.31 15.98
CA VAL A 753 -5.07 37.30 15.23
C VAL A 753 -4.17 37.99 14.20
N ASP A 754 -3.03 37.39 13.90
CA ASP A 754 -2.07 37.97 12.95
C ASP A 754 -2.37 37.57 11.49
N ALA A 755 -3.15 36.50 11.30
CA ALA A 755 -3.67 36.11 10.00
C ALA A 755 -5.01 35.37 10.11
N ALA A 756 -5.81 35.49 9.05
CA ALA A 756 -7.01 34.69 8.83
C ALA A 756 -6.96 34.00 7.47
N GLY A 757 -7.63 32.85 7.40
CA GLY A 757 -7.70 32.03 6.19
C GLY A 757 -9.11 31.50 5.95
N ILE A 758 -9.54 31.43 4.70
CA ILE A 758 -10.81 30.83 4.29
C ILE A 758 -10.52 29.72 3.28
N SER A 759 -10.75 28.48 3.69
CA SER A 759 -10.74 27.31 2.82
C SER A 759 -12.12 27.12 2.20
N THR A 760 -12.14 26.88 0.89
CA THR A 760 -13.35 26.50 0.14
C THR A 760 -13.57 24.99 0.09
N ASN A 761 -12.67 24.21 0.70
CA ASN A 761 -12.72 22.75 0.79
C ASN A 761 -12.87 22.09 -0.60
N MET A 762 -13.84 21.17 -0.77
CA MET A 762 -14.16 20.56 -2.07
C MET A 762 -14.94 21.56 -2.93
N ALA A 763 -14.22 22.30 -3.77
CA ALA A 763 -14.75 23.32 -4.66
C ALA A 763 -13.87 23.49 -5.90
N MET A 764 -14.41 24.10 -6.96
CA MET A 764 -13.65 24.41 -8.18
C MET A 764 -12.62 25.54 -8.02
N ASN A 765 -12.56 26.15 -6.83
CA ASN A 765 -11.71 27.30 -6.55
C ASN A 765 -10.21 26.96 -6.64
N LEU A 766 -9.47 27.77 -7.39
CA LEU A 766 -8.02 27.74 -7.47
C LEU A 766 -7.45 29.15 -7.24
N PRO A 767 -6.63 29.37 -6.19
CA PRO A 767 -6.39 28.46 -5.07
C PRO A 767 -7.67 28.22 -4.25
N ASN A 768 -7.75 27.09 -3.54
CA ASN A 768 -8.89 26.77 -2.68
C ASN A 768 -8.79 27.40 -1.27
N MET A 769 -7.72 28.14 -0.99
CA MET A 769 -7.45 28.83 0.27
C MET A 769 -7.19 30.32 0.02
N TYR A 770 -7.91 31.18 0.73
CA TYR A 770 -7.76 32.63 0.70
C TYR A 770 -7.15 33.09 2.02
N LEU A 771 -5.98 33.75 1.97
CA LEU A 771 -5.24 34.17 3.17
C LEU A 771 -5.18 35.69 3.27
N GLN A 772 -5.39 36.21 4.48
CA GLN A 772 -5.21 37.62 4.82
C GLN A 772 -4.33 37.75 6.06
N TYR A 773 -3.25 38.51 5.95
CA TYR A 773 -2.38 38.85 7.08
C TYR A 773 -2.73 40.24 7.61
N PHE A 774 -2.80 40.38 8.93
CA PHE A 774 -3.10 41.63 9.58
C PHE A 774 -1.85 42.17 10.28
N LYS A 775 -1.51 43.44 9.99
CA LYS A 775 -0.25 44.01 10.46
C LYS A 775 -0.34 44.64 11.86
N GLU A 776 -1.48 45.20 12.20
CA GLU A 776 -1.71 46.00 13.40
C GLU A 776 -3.09 45.70 13.96
N GLU A 777 -3.22 45.66 15.29
CA GLU A 777 -4.50 45.47 15.97
C GLU A 777 -5.49 46.57 15.55
N PRO A 778 -6.72 46.23 15.14
CA PRO A 778 -7.69 47.18 14.63
C PRO A 778 -8.18 48.09 15.76
N GLU A 779 -8.42 49.34 15.40
CA GLU A 779 -9.12 50.28 16.26
C GLU A 779 -10.57 49.83 16.48
N GLU A 780 -11.16 50.28 17.58
CA GLU A 780 -12.54 49.96 17.94
C GLU A 780 -13.51 50.72 17.02
N VAL A 781 -14.43 50.00 16.38
CA VAL A 781 -15.39 50.56 15.41
C VAL A 781 -16.82 50.14 15.77
N GLU A 782 -17.76 51.08 15.74
CA GLU A 782 -19.20 50.77 15.73
C GLU A 782 -19.58 50.21 14.35
N ILE A 783 -19.71 48.89 14.27
CA ILE A 783 -20.16 48.20 13.05
C ILE A 783 -21.67 47.93 13.15
N THR A 784 -22.38 48.06 12.03
CA THR A 784 -23.78 47.62 11.95
C THR A 784 -23.80 46.10 12.01
N SER A 785 -23.97 45.56 13.22
CA SER A 785 -23.74 44.16 13.50
C SER A 785 -24.67 43.23 12.72
N GLY A 786 -24.08 42.16 12.18
CA GLY A 786 -24.78 41.01 11.67
C GLY A 786 -24.62 40.74 10.18
N ASP A 787 -24.81 39.47 9.89
CA ASP A 787 -24.93 38.89 8.56
C ASP A 787 -25.89 39.67 7.64
N ARG A 788 -25.42 40.11 6.46
CA ARG A 788 -26.23 40.85 5.48
C ARG A 788 -26.12 40.28 4.07
N MET A 789 -27.23 40.21 3.34
CA MET A 789 -27.22 39.81 1.93
C MET A 789 -26.59 40.90 1.07
N LEU A 790 -25.84 40.47 0.05
CA LEU A 790 -25.15 41.34 -0.90
C LEU A 790 -25.71 41.15 -2.31
N ASP A 791 -25.52 42.17 -3.15
CA ASP A 791 -25.73 42.02 -4.59
C ASP A 791 -24.51 41.33 -5.23
N SER A 792 -24.74 40.26 -6.00
CA SER A 792 -23.71 39.58 -6.79
C SER A 792 -22.95 40.52 -7.73
N ALA A 793 -23.56 41.64 -8.15
CA ALA A 793 -22.88 42.65 -8.96
C ALA A 793 -21.62 43.22 -8.28
N SER A 794 -21.53 43.16 -6.95
CA SER A 794 -20.35 43.59 -6.18
C SER A 794 -19.11 42.71 -6.38
N PHE A 795 -19.27 41.52 -6.95
CA PHE A 795 -18.19 40.59 -7.29
C PHE A 795 -17.82 40.64 -8.78
N LEU A 796 -18.59 41.33 -9.61
CA LEU A 796 -18.30 41.46 -11.03
C LEU A 796 -17.20 42.51 -11.26
N PRO A 797 -16.33 42.31 -12.25
CA PRO A 797 -15.30 43.28 -12.60
C PRO A 797 -15.91 44.64 -12.92
N LEU A 798 -15.17 45.71 -12.61
CA LEU A 798 -15.62 47.07 -12.93
C LEU A 798 -15.73 47.25 -14.45
N ALA A 799 -16.60 48.16 -14.89
CA ALA A 799 -16.76 48.43 -16.32
C ALA A 799 -15.43 48.87 -16.96
N GLY A 800 -14.91 48.05 -17.88
CA GLY A 800 -13.62 48.28 -18.56
C GLY A 800 -12.44 47.50 -17.98
N GLU A 801 -12.63 46.75 -16.89
CA GLU A 801 -11.64 45.82 -16.35
C GLU A 801 -11.65 44.50 -17.14
N ILE A 802 -10.45 43.98 -17.45
CA ILE A 802 -10.27 42.71 -18.17
C ILE A 802 -9.58 41.75 -17.21
N ILE A 803 -10.29 40.70 -16.81
CA ILE A 803 -9.71 39.56 -16.11
C ILE A 803 -9.15 38.62 -17.18
N VAL A 804 -7.91 38.17 -17.00
CA VAL A 804 -7.23 37.25 -17.91
C VAL A 804 -6.83 36.01 -17.13
N ASP A 805 -7.33 34.86 -17.53
CA ASP A 805 -6.98 33.54 -16.98
C ASP A 805 -5.83 32.91 -17.79
N ASN A 806 -5.04 32.04 -17.18
CA ASN A 806 -4.01 31.28 -17.90
C ASN A 806 -4.57 30.26 -18.90
N GLU A 807 -5.87 29.93 -18.80
CA GLU A 807 -6.61 29.10 -19.75
C GLU A 807 -7.22 29.90 -20.92
N ASP A 808 -7.18 31.24 -20.88
CA ASP A 808 -7.77 32.08 -21.92
C ASP A 808 -7.07 31.92 -23.27
N ALA A 809 -7.88 31.93 -24.34
CA ALA A 809 -7.39 31.79 -25.70
C ALA A 809 -6.38 32.90 -26.07
N GLY A 810 -5.12 32.51 -26.27
CA GLY A 810 -4.03 33.42 -26.62
C GLY A 810 -3.20 33.91 -25.44
N PHE A 811 -3.50 33.47 -24.21
CA PHE A 811 -2.62 33.68 -23.07
C PHE A 811 -1.26 33.01 -23.32
N ARG A 812 -0.18 33.74 -23.05
CA ARG A 812 1.19 33.21 -23.12
C ARG A 812 2.10 34.00 -22.18
N VAL A 813 2.88 33.29 -21.39
CA VAL A 813 3.93 33.90 -20.55
C VAL A 813 5.18 34.10 -21.41
N ILE A 814 5.62 35.35 -21.58
CA ILE A 814 6.89 35.68 -22.26
C ILE A 814 7.95 35.88 -21.18
N GLU A 815 8.61 34.80 -20.76
CA GLU A 815 9.77 34.90 -19.86
C GLU A 815 10.97 35.49 -20.61
N THR A 816 11.39 36.68 -20.19
CA THR A 816 12.66 37.27 -20.65
C THR A 816 13.81 36.53 -19.97
N LYS A 817 14.33 35.46 -20.60
CA LYS A 817 15.47 34.69 -20.07
C LYS A 817 16.63 35.63 -19.70
N SER A 818 16.96 35.72 -18.41
CA SER A 818 18.30 36.14 -18.01
C SER A 818 19.30 35.13 -18.59
N ARG A 819 20.32 35.63 -19.28
CA ARG A 819 21.33 34.83 -19.98
C ARG A 819 22.20 34.06 -18.97
N GLY A 820 21.78 32.86 -18.59
CA GLY A 820 22.64 31.82 -18.02
C GLY A 820 22.86 30.70 -19.04
N LEU A 821 24.08 30.56 -19.55
CA LEU A 821 24.43 29.47 -20.47
C LEU A 821 24.25 28.11 -19.77
N LEU A 822 23.69 27.14 -20.52
CA LEU A 822 23.48 25.72 -20.21
C LEU A 822 22.22 25.33 -19.43
N LYS A 823 21.04 25.43 -20.07
CA LYS A 823 20.00 24.39 -19.94
C LYS A 823 19.45 24.02 -21.33
N ARG A 824 19.57 22.73 -21.63
CA ARG A 824 19.28 22.06 -22.90
C ARG A 824 17.77 22.07 -23.17
N ASN A 825 17.43 22.26 -24.45
CA ASN A 825 16.06 22.21 -24.97
C ASN A 825 15.29 20.96 -24.54
N ALA A 826 14.10 21.18 -23.98
CA ALA A 826 12.96 20.30 -24.15
C ALA A 826 11.78 21.21 -24.50
N GLY A 827 11.42 21.25 -25.79
CA GLY A 827 10.11 21.71 -26.21
C GLY A 827 9.09 20.67 -25.76
N LYS A 828 8.55 20.88 -24.58
CA LYS A 828 7.26 20.33 -24.16
C LYS A 828 6.43 21.54 -23.81
N ASP A 829 5.18 21.56 -24.30
CA ASP A 829 4.14 22.36 -23.69
C ASP A 829 4.22 22.08 -22.18
N ARG A 830 4.69 23.07 -21.43
CA ARG A 830 4.66 23.00 -19.99
C ARG A 830 3.24 23.41 -19.63
N GLU A 831 2.36 22.43 -19.45
CA GLU A 831 1.29 22.63 -18.48
C GLU A 831 1.97 23.02 -17.17
N TYR A 832 1.69 24.24 -16.72
CA TYR A 832 2.15 24.68 -15.41
C TYR A 832 1.44 23.81 -14.38
N LEU A 833 2.11 22.77 -13.91
CA LEU A 833 1.69 22.08 -12.69
C LEU A 833 1.65 23.12 -11.56
N HIS A 834 0.46 23.31 -11.01
CA HIS A 834 0.16 24.22 -9.90
C HIS A 834 0.94 23.81 -8.65
N MET A 835 2.21 24.18 -8.58
CA MET A 835 2.96 24.20 -7.33
C MET A 835 2.69 25.54 -6.66
N VAL A 836 2.05 25.52 -5.49
CA VAL A 836 1.98 26.67 -4.60
C VAL A 836 3.39 26.90 -4.06
N TYR A 837 4.23 27.58 -4.83
CA TYR A 837 5.37 28.28 -4.26
C TYR A 837 4.88 29.68 -3.90
N MET A 838 4.47 29.88 -2.65
CA MET A 838 4.63 31.22 -2.09
C MET A 838 6.14 31.46 -2.03
N SER A 839 6.62 32.47 -2.72
CA SER A 839 8.01 32.88 -2.58
C SER A 839 8.20 33.47 -1.17
N MET A 840 9.40 33.38 -0.60
CA MET A 840 9.70 34.09 0.66
C MET A 840 9.45 35.61 0.55
N GLU A 841 9.36 36.16 -0.67
CA GLU A 841 9.12 37.57 -0.95
C GLU A 841 7.63 37.96 -0.79
N ASP A 842 6.71 36.99 -0.73
CA ASP A 842 5.28 37.21 -0.51
C ASP A 842 4.92 37.35 0.99
N PHE A 843 5.87 37.08 1.89
CA PHE A 843 5.73 37.37 3.32
C PHE A 843 6.10 38.83 3.58
N PRO A 844 5.34 39.58 4.40
CA PRO A 844 5.73 40.95 4.73
C PRO A 844 7.12 40.95 5.39
N GLU A 845 8.01 41.83 4.95
CA GLU A 845 9.31 42.04 5.62
C GLU A 845 9.09 42.58 7.04
N TRP A 846 8.93 41.67 8.01
CA TRP A 846 8.94 42.03 9.42
C TRP A 846 10.39 42.12 9.88
N LYS A 847 10.92 43.34 9.95
CA LYS A 847 12.23 43.59 10.58
C LYS A 847 12.18 43.08 12.03
N SER A 848 13.18 42.24 12.33
CA SER A 848 13.49 41.60 13.63
C SER A 848 13.24 42.47 14.85
#